data_AF-A0A8H5ESV6-F1
#
_entry.id   AF-A0A8H5ESV6-F1
#
_cell.length_a   1.000
_cell.length_b   1.000
_cell.length_c   1.000
_cell.angle_alpha   90.00
_cell.angle_beta   90.00
_cell.angle_gamma   90.00
#
_symmetry.space_group_name_H-M   'P 1'
#
loop_
_entity.id
_entity.type
_entity.pdbx_description
1 polymer ?
#
loop_
_entity_poly.entity_id
_entity_poly.type
_entity_poly.pdbx_seq_one_letter_code
_entity_poly.pdbx_strand_id
1 'polypeptide(L)'
;MAVHRTPGFETILAERLVSATASKIGDAIDSKDIDTLVAEVATSMQTIDTAYGSLATRLEVDAIYSEAEECFSLAMERARDAGKISRAFMDIVNRNKRQLNSMVVSERDTYFSYSALRTLRASYLIHDEGQLIERPQYVWLRAAVQMHLSDMDNVQIAYDMMSCFKYIPEPQVLVNSGTFSPGMSSCQIIQASGDADGIFRTLDKALSTCRSGTGVGLGMQYIPAKGSMVGGVERTGVLPALKMFDASMDVINTTKRSGSIAAFLEVWHADIATFVKMKRNSGPEEDRARKLEYGVVINNIFMNRVQDNKSWTLFCPTDAFRLVTAYGSEFDTEYQRLESLGVGRSTVKARELWVELLKTQSEHGEPSILFKDAINAKSNQSHMGAITHSSLCADVVQYADEREPASCSLASVVLPQFVMDKGFNFTELGFTVRHLVVSMNHLLNHAHYPNAAVKASTFKHRAIGIGIQGLGDTFALMGYSYDSEDARRLNTEISETIYYNAMDESCNMIKTLGAHPSFSLSPAAAGWLQIDCWSGPRLSERYDWGALRQKVVKGVCNSLVTVYMPTKESSLLTGYSEGTSPIVSHVHTQSVLTGRYPVVSKYLMKILEDLDLWTEDLRNKVIANNGSVQNIEAIPLNIREVHKTVWEIDSTRILQMAIDRAPFICQSESMIIYLDKPSISELTQLLFMGWRGGLKTGMYRLQGKTTVDRFKRTQGVADGNTVKTQVTTITTIVLFEVSSSRGFTQYMYTVQTYVNISRRHEHFETTSNKCTTSEDVRDPELVAKLKAEVASRLSTSTGVVNNAGGPVFAHAARHCTFSGAASTSAAPPPAPVTKPTPTPTATTVVPANTIATAATPLPIQRTSIETSLPPKSLNGDSPGAHSSNKPIQPTRAQHDGRVREELKSWSKPASRARRLKGVVRWKVGVFAHSRDFHIIRIPLSKIPRNRRLSLELSVLRWPCWCDSGGHADRPGARYGYEKSLYGVEYGLAAIGSETRSHSKSRGWNTTCDDCRDRERDVTWSDSTMTG
;
A
#
# COMPACT_ATOMS: atom_id res chain seq x y z
N MET A 1 8.76 -23.45 -34.02
CA MET A 1 7.72 -22.69 -34.74
C MET A 1 7.53 -21.28 -34.20
N ALA A 2 7.28 -21.07 -32.90
CA ALA A 2 7.10 -19.72 -32.32
C ALA A 2 8.19 -18.71 -32.75
N VAL A 3 9.47 -19.06 -32.60
CA VAL A 3 10.61 -18.22 -33.05
C VAL A 3 10.47 -17.78 -34.51
N HIS A 4 10.31 -18.71 -35.45
CA HIS A 4 10.19 -18.41 -36.89
C HIS A 4 8.88 -17.71 -37.30
N ARG A 5 7.87 -17.66 -36.44
CA ARG A 5 6.59 -16.98 -36.72
C ARG A 5 6.59 -15.51 -36.30
N THR A 6 7.63 -15.06 -35.60
CA THR A 6 7.59 -13.76 -34.92
C THR A 6 8.74 -12.86 -35.38
N PRO A 7 8.45 -11.74 -36.07
CA PRO A 7 9.48 -10.79 -36.50
C PRO A 7 10.29 -10.21 -35.34
N GLY A 8 11.58 -9.94 -35.59
CA GLY A 8 12.50 -9.32 -34.62
C GLY A 8 13.09 -10.31 -33.61
N PHE A 9 13.07 -11.61 -33.92
CA PHE A 9 13.73 -12.67 -33.14
C PHE A 9 14.78 -13.42 -33.97
N GLU A 10 15.37 -12.77 -34.98
CA GLU A 10 16.38 -13.41 -35.85
C GLU A 10 17.65 -13.84 -35.09
N THR A 11 17.93 -13.24 -33.91
CA THR A 11 19.04 -13.64 -33.02
C THR A 11 18.76 -14.90 -32.19
N ILE A 12 17.49 -15.31 -32.04
CA ILE A 12 17.12 -16.41 -31.15
C ILE A 12 17.51 -17.75 -31.76
N LEU A 13 18.48 -18.42 -31.13
CA LEU A 13 18.81 -19.82 -31.40
C LEU A 13 17.68 -20.74 -30.89
N ALA A 14 16.70 -21.00 -31.77
CA ALA A 14 15.54 -21.83 -31.50
C ALA A 14 15.91 -23.24 -31.03
N GLU A 15 16.97 -23.83 -31.59
CA GLU A 15 17.48 -25.16 -31.20
C GLU A 15 17.95 -25.20 -29.75
N ARG A 16 18.60 -24.14 -29.25
CA ARG A 16 19.00 -24.04 -27.84
C ARG A 16 17.79 -24.01 -26.92
N LEU A 17 16.74 -23.26 -27.28
CA LEU A 17 15.49 -23.22 -26.51
C LEU A 17 14.80 -24.58 -26.50
N VAL A 18 14.70 -25.24 -27.66
CA VAL A 18 14.08 -26.58 -27.77
C VAL A 18 14.87 -27.62 -26.96
N SER A 19 16.20 -27.63 -27.06
CA SER A 19 17.07 -28.53 -26.28
C SER A 19 16.96 -28.29 -24.77
N ALA A 20 17.02 -27.01 -24.34
CA ALA A 20 16.85 -26.65 -22.94
C ALA A 20 15.46 -27.01 -22.39
N THR A 21 14.41 -26.84 -23.20
CA THR A 21 13.03 -27.24 -22.85
C THR A 21 12.93 -28.76 -22.74
N ALA A 22 13.41 -29.49 -23.75
CA ALA A 22 13.37 -30.95 -23.78
C ALA A 22 14.09 -31.58 -22.57
N SER A 23 15.21 -31.00 -22.12
CA SER A 23 15.92 -31.45 -20.92
C SER A 23 15.13 -31.33 -19.60
N LYS A 24 14.01 -30.59 -19.60
CA LYS A 24 13.12 -30.40 -18.44
C LYS A 24 11.77 -31.11 -18.59
N ILE A 25 11.49 -31.72 -19.74
CA ILE A 25 10.30 -32.55 -19.95
C ILE A 25 10.55 -33.92 -19.32
N GLY A 26 9.71 -34.31 -18.35
CA GLY A 26 9.66 -35.69 -17.86
C GLY A 26 8.73 -36.57 -18.69
N ASP A 27 8.69 -37.88 -18.40
CA ASP A 27 7.97 -38.91 -19.18
C ASP A 27 6.47 -38.64 -19.41
N ALA A 28 5.84 -37.76 -18.62
CA ALA A 28 4.47 -37.32 -18.83
C ALA A 28 4.31 -35.81 -18.53
N ILE A 29 4.00 -35.03 -19.56
CA ILE A 29 3.61 -33.61 -19.48
C ILE A 29 2.37 -33.39 -20.36
N ASP A 30 1.41 -32.56 -19.92
CA ASP A 30 0.29 -32.16 -20.79
C ASP A 30 0.81 -31.21 -21.87
N SER A 31 0.30 -31.34 -23.10
CA SER A 31 0.44 -30.36 -24.17
C SER A 31 0.30 -28.90 -23.73
N LYS A 32 -0.61 -28.58 -22.80
CA LYS A 32 -0.82 -27.22 -22.27
C LYS A 32 0.30 -26.74 -21.35
N ASP A 33 0.94 -27.66 -20.64
CA ASP A 33 2.05 -27.35 -19.74
C ASP A 33 3.35 -27.13 -20.54
N ILE A 34 3.46 -27.67 -21.77
CA ILE A 34 4.62 -27.47 -22.65
C ILE A 34 4.78 -25.98 -23.01
N ASP A 35 3.72 -25.27 -23.41
CA ASP A 35 3.83 -23.85 -23.79
C ASP A 35 4.24 -22.98 -22.59
N THR A 36 3.70 -23.28 -21.40
CA THR A 36 4.12 -22.65 -20.13
C THR A 36 5.59 -22.94 -19.84
N LEU A 37 6.03 -24.20 -19.99
CA LEU A 37 7.41 -24.63 -19.80
C LEU A 37 8.37 -23.92 -20.78
N VAL A 38 8.00 -23.77 -22.05
CA VAL A 38 8.80 -23.03 -23.04
C VAL A 38 8.93 -21.56 -22.65
N ALA A 39 7.86 -20.92 -22.18
CA ALA A 39 7.91 -19.53 -21.70
C ALA A 39 8.78 -19.37 -20.43
N GLU A 40 8.72 -20.32 -19.49
CA GLU A 40 9.60 -20.33 -18.31
C GLU A 40 11.09 -20.53 -18.70
N VAL A 41 11.38 -21.46 -19.61
CA VAL A 41 12.74 -21.72 -20.10
C VAL A 41 13.27 -20.50 -20.87
N ALA A 42 12.47 -19.90 -21.76
CA ALA A 42 12.83 -18.67 -22.44
C ALA A 42 13.10 -17.53 -21.44
N THR A 43 12.28 -17.37 -20.39
CA THR A 43 12.56 -16.40 -19.31
C THR A 43 13.90 -16.67 -18.62
N SER A 44 14.24 -17.94 -18.32
CA SER A 44 15.55 -18.27 -17.75
C SER A 44 16.72 -17.96 -18.69
N MET A 45 16.49 -18.03 -20.01
CA MET A 45 17.45 -17.70 -21.06
C MET A 45 17.53 -16.20 -21.38
N GLN A 46 16.69 -15.35 -20.78
CA GLN A 46 16.76 -13.89 -20.96
C GLN A 46 18.13 -13.33 -20.57
N THR A 47 18.83 -13.94 -19.61
CA THR A 47 20.20 -13.51 -19.24
C THR A 47 21.24 -13.76 -20.34
N ILE A 48 20.92 -14.56 -21.36
CA ILE A 48 21.78 -14.81 -22.52
C ILE A 48 21.54 -13.73 -23.59
N ASP A 49 20.28 -13.41 -23.89
CA ASP A 49 19.84 -12.42 -24.88
C ASP A 49 18.45 -11.88 -24.44
N THR A 50 18.28 -10.55 -24.42
CA THR A 50 16.99 -9.88 -24.11
C THR A 50 15.80 -10.40 -24.94
N ALA A 51 16.05 -10.87 -26.17
CA ALA A 51 15.04 -11.41 -27.07
C ALA A 51 14.31 -12.64 -26.48
N TYR A 52 14.97 -13.48 -25.69
CA TYR A 52 14.31 -14.62 -25.04
C TYR A 52 13.23 -14.20 -24.02
N GLY A 53 13.44 -13.10 -23.27
CA GLY A 53 12.44 -12.55 -22.37
C GLY A 53 11.24 -11.95 -23.12
N SER A 54 11.50 -11.34 -24.27
CA SER A 54 10.46 -10.84 -25.19
C SER A 54 9.66 -12.00 -25.81
N LEU A 55 10.30 -13.12 -26.15
CA LEU A 55 9.63 -14.33 -26.63
C LEU A 55 8.75 -14.95 -25.54
N ALA A 56 9.26 -15.08 -24.30
CA ALA A 56 8.48 -15.56 -23.17
C ALA A 56 7.23 -14.70 -22.91
N THR A 57 7.37 -13.38 -23.04
CA THR A 57 6.27 -12.43 -22.92
C THR A 57 5.21 -12.68 -24.01
N ARG A 58 5.61 -12.78 -25.28
CA ARG A 58 4.69 -13.06 -26.40
C ARG A 58 3.98 -14.41 -26.24
N LEU A 59 4.67 -15.45 -25.76
CA LEU A 59 4.06 -16.76 -25.49
C LEU A 59 2.98 -16.71 -24.38
N GLU A 60 3.19 -15.93 -23.31
CA GLU A 60 2.15 -15.76 -22.27
C GLU A 60 0.97 -14.92 -22.78
N VAL A 61 1.20 -13.93 -23.67
CA VAL A 61 0.12 -13.21 -24.36
C VAL A 61 -0.70 -14.16 -25.23
N ASP A 62 -0.06 -14.97 -26.09
CA ASP A 62 -0.73 -15.95 -26.94
C ASP A 62 -1.54 -16.96 -26.11
N ALA A 63 -0.97 -17.45 -24.99
CA ALA A 63 -1.67 -18.34 -24.07
C ALA A 63 -2.92 -17.68 -23.47
N ILE A 64 -2.80 -16.44 -22.95
CA ILE A 64 -3.94 -15.66 -22.46
C ILE A 64 -4.99 -15.45 -23.57
N TYR A 65 -4.57 -15.14 -24.79
CA TYR A 65 -5.47 -14.87 -25.91
C TYR A 65 -6.22 -16.12 -26.39
N SER A 66 -5.66 -17.32 -26.18
CA SER A 66 -6.29 -18.60 -26.47
C SER A 66 -7.35 -19.04 -25.44
N GLU A 67 -7.29 -18.50 -24.22
CA GLU A 67 -8.21 -18.80 -23.11
C GLU A 67 -9.30 -17.73 -22.92
N ALA A 68 -8.92 -16.45 -23.08
CA ALA A 68 -9.74 -15.28 -22.76
C ALA A 68 -10.55 -14.76 -23.96
N GLU A 69 -11.65 -14.08 -23.66
CA GLU A 69 -12.60 -13.58 -24.67
C GLU A 69 -11.97 -12.58 -25.65
N GLU A 70 -12.23 -12.75 -26.94
CA GLU A 70 -11.62 -11.94 -28.01
C GLU A 70 -12.07 -10.47 -28.01
N CYS A 71 -13.18 -10.17 -27.36
CA CYS A 71 -13.82 -8.86 -27.42
C CYS A 71 -14.14 -8.34 -26.01
N PHE A 72 -13.70 -7.13 -25.67
CA PHE A 72 -13.90 -6.50 -24.35
C PHE A 72 -15.35 -6.60 -23.87
N SER A 73 -16.31 -6.21 -24.72
CA SER A 73 -17.73 -6.26 -24.36
C SER A 73 -18.27 -7.68 -24.13
N LEU A 74 -17.71 -8.72 -24.75
CA LEU A 74 -18.07 -10.13 -24.49
C LEU A 74 -17.42 -10.63 -23.20
N ALA A 75 -16.17 -10.22 -22.93
CA ALA A 75 -15.50 -10.46 -21.65
C ALA A 75 -16.31 -9.88 -20.48
N MET A 76 -16.80 -8.64 -20.62
CA MET A 76 -17.63 -7.99 -19.59
C MET A 76 -18.99 -8.67 -19.44
N GLU A 77 -19.60 -9.13 -20.54
CA GLU A 77 -20.85 -9.89 -20.53
C GLU A 77 -20.68 -11.21 -19.77
N ARG A 78 -19.67 -12.03 -20.13
CA ARG A 78 -19.33 -13.29 -19.43
C ARG A 78 -18.96 -13.06 -17.97
N ALA A 79 -18.22 -12.01 -17.65
CA ALA A 79 -17.89 -11.64 -16.27
C ALA A 79 -19.13 -11.19 -15.46
N ARG A 80 -20.18 -10.66 -16.12
CA ARG A 80 -21.49 -10.36 -15.52
C ARG A 80 -22.35 -11.63 -15.37
N ASP A 81 -22.26 -12.59 -16.28
CA ASP A 81 -22.86 -13.93 -16.12
C ASP A 81 -22.24 -14.66 -14.91
N ALA A 82 -20.92 -14.60 -14.75
CA ALA A 82 -20.14 -15.14 -13.63
C ALA A 82 -20.30 -14.37 -12.30
N GLY A 83 -21.19 -13.37 -12.23
CA GLY A 83 -21.42 -12.59 -11.01
C GLY A 83 -20.21 -11.78 -10.52
N LYS A 84 -19.30 -11.37 -11.41
CA LYS A 84 -18.12 -10.53 -11.10
C LYS A 84 -18.38 -9.05 -11.41
N ILE A 85 -19.07 -8.77 -12.52
CA ILE A 85 -19.39 -7.42 -13.00
C ILE A 85 -20.83 -7.04 -12.64
N SER A 86 -21.02 -5.79 -12.21
CA SER A 86 -22.32 -5.23 -11.87
C SER A 86 -23.16 -4.93 -13.11
N ARG A 87 -24.49 -5.00 -12.96
CA ARG A 87 -25.42 -4.62 -14.03
C ARG A 87 -25.25 -3.16 -14.46
N ALA A 88 -25.06 -2.24 -13.51
CA ALA A 88 -24.90 -0.81 -13.80
C ALA A 88 -23.66 -0.53 -14.69
N PHE A 89 -22.53 -1.20 -14.42
CA PHE A 89 -21.36 -1.13 -15.29
C PHE A 89 -21.63 -1.75 -16.66
N MET A 90 -22.27 -2.93 -16.70
CA MET A 90 -22.60 -3.61 -17.96
C MET A 90 -23.56 -2.79 -18.85
N ASP A 91 -24.49 -2.02 -18.26
CA ASP A 91 -25.39 -1.14 -19.01
C ASP A 91 -24.62 0.00 -19.71
N ILE A 92 -23.54 0.52 -19.12
CA ILE A 92 -22.63 1.48 -19.75
C ILE A 92 -21.86 0.83 -20.90
N VAL A 93 -21.32 -0.38 -20.68
CA VAL A 93 -20.59 -1.15 -21.70
C VAL A 93 -21.49 -1.47 -22.90
N ASN A 94 -22.75 -1.87 -22.65
CA ASN A 94 -23.71 -2.19 -23.70
C ASN A 94 -24.07 -0.99 -24.58
N ARG A 95 -24.28 0.20 -23.99
CA ARG A 95 -24.57 1.44 -24.73
C ARG A 95 -23.42 1.84 -25.64
N ASN A 96 -22.17 1.66 -25.17
CA ASN A 96 -20.96 2.12 -25.85
C ASN A 96 -20.17 0.99 -26.54
N LYS A 97 -20.77 -0.21 -26.69
CA LYS A 97 -20.12 -1.48 -27.09
C LYS A 97 -19.17 -1.34 -28.28
N ARG A 98 -19.61 -0.67 -29.36
CA ARG A 98 -18.76 -0.46 -30.56
C ARG A 98 -17.53 0.38 -30.27
N GLN A 99 -17.71 1.53 -29.62
CA GLN A 99 -16.63 2.48 -29.33
C GLN A 99 -15.61 1.86 -28.38
N LEU A 100 -16.07 1.26 -27.27
CA LEU A 100 -15.21 0.60 -26.28
C LEU A 100 -14.38 -0.54 -26.90
N ASN A 101 -15.00 -1.39 -27.72
CA ASN A 101 -14.26 -2.46 -28.39
C ASN A 101 -13.20 -1.90 -29.37
N SER A 102 -13.44 -0.76 -30.02
CA SER A 102 -12.46 -0.12 -30.91
C SER A 102 -11.36 0.68 -30.19
N MET A 103 -11.46 0.89 -28.87
CA MET A 103 -10.38 1.53 -28.10
C MET A 103 -9.19 0.60 -27.88
N VAL A 104 -9.41 -0.73 -27.89
CA VAL A 104 -8.42 -1.73 -27.46
C VAL A 104 -7.24 -1.81 -28.45
N VAL A 105 -6.02 -1.56 -27.96
CA VAL A 105 -4.76 -1.69 -28.70
C VAL A 105 -3.99 -2.90 -28.15
N SER A 106 -4.23 -4.08 -28.72
CA SER A 106 -3.66 -5.36 -28.26
C SER A 106 -2.13 -5.41 -28.26
N GLU A 107 -1.48 -4.66 -29.14
CA GLU A 107 -0.02 -4.60 -29.28
C GLU A 107 0.67 -4.14 -27.99
N ARG A 108 -0.02 -3.32 -27.18
CA ARG A 108 0.46 -2.82 -25.88
C ARG A 108 0.61 -3.92 -24.83
N ASP A 109 0.05 -5.11 -25.04
CA ASP A 109 0.28 -6.27 -24.14
C ASP A 109 1.75 -6.74 -24.18
N THR A 110 2.52 -6.36 -25.20
CA THR A 110 3.96 -6.62 -25.28
C THR A 110 4.83 -5.66 -24.44
N TYR A 111 4.25 -4.64 -23.81
CA TYR A 111 4.97 -3.71 -22.92
C TYR A 111 5.27 -4.32 -21.54
N PHE A 112 4.48 -5.31 -21.12
CA PHE A 112 4.71 -6.04 -19.88
C PHE A 112 5.94 -6.95 -20.01
N SER A 113 6.56 -7.31 -18.88
CA SER A 113 7.43 -8.50 -18.83
C SER A 113 6.60 -9.77 -18.64
N TYR A 114 7.17 -10.94 -18.94
CA TYR A 114 6.58 -12.23 -18.59
C TYR A 114 6.15 -12.28 -17.10
N SER A 115 7.01 -11.86 -16.18
CA SER A 115 6.72 -11.82 -14.73
C SER A 115 5.55 -10.88 -14.38
N ALA A 116 5.44 -9.74 -15.06
CA ALA A 116 4.33 -8.81 -14.92
C ALA A 116 3.01 -9.41 -15.47
N LEU A 117 3.03 -10.07 -16.64
CA LEU A 117 1.87 -10.78 -17.18
C LEU A 117 1.39 -11.90 -16.25
N ARG A 118 2.30 -12.70 -15.69
CA ARG A 118 1.96 -13.74 -14.70
C ARG A 118 1.32 -13.14 -13.44
N THR A 119 1.81 -11.99 -12.98
CA THR A 119 1.24 -11.25 -11.83
C THR A 119 -0.14 -10.69 -12.17
N LEU A 120 -0.30 -10.10 -13.35
CA LEU A 120 -1.57 -9.56 -13.85
C LEU A 120 -2.62 -10.67 -13.97
N ARG A 121 -2.25 -11.79 -14.61
CA ARG A 121 -3.09 -12.99 -14.76
C ARG A 121 -3.47 -13.57 -13.39
N ALA A 122 -2.54 -13.69 -12.44
CA ALA A 122 -2.84 -14.28 -11.13
C ALA A 122 -3.76 -13.43 -10.24
N SER A 123 -3.72 -12.09 -10.36
CA SER A 123 -4.26 -11.18 -9.33
C SER A 123 -5.18 -10.06 -9.83
N TYR A 124 -5.20 -9.74 -11.12
CA TYR A 124 -5.90 -8.56 -11.66
C TYR A 124 -6.94 -8.87 -12.73
N LEU A 125 -6.71 -9.90 -13.56
CA LEU A 125 -7.65 -10.32 -14.60
C LEU A 125 -8.81 -11.12 -14.00
N ILE A 126 -10.03 -10.88 -14.49
CA ILE A 126 -11.21 -11.61 -14.02
C ILE A 126 -11.17 -13.07 -14.45
N HIS A 127 -11.49 -13.95 -13.51
CA HIS A 127 -11.64 -15.39 -13.68
C HIS A 127 -13.02 -15.86 -13.24
N ASP A 128 -13.52 -16.94 -13.83
CA ASP A 128 -14.70 -17.69 -13.37
C ASP A 128 -14.37 -19.18 -13.24
N GLU A 129 -14.64 -19.74 -12.06
CA GLU A 129 -14.25 -21.11 -11.66
C GLU A 129 -12.80 -21.53 -12.02
N GLY A 130 -11.89 -20.55 -12.10
CA GLY A 130 -10.48 -20.75 -12.48
C GLY A 130 -10.19 -20.57 -13.98
N GLN A 131 -11.21 -20.46 -14.83
CA GLN A 131 -11.06 -20.08 -16.24
C GLN A 131 -10.85 -18.58 -16.38
N LEU A 132 -9.90 -18.17 -17.23
CA LEU A 132 -9.63 -16.76 -17.53
C LEU A 132 -10.74 -16.17 -18.41
N ILE A 133 -11.15 -14.93 -18.14
CA ILE A 133 -12.13 -14.18 -18.95
C ILE A 133 -11.49 -12.99 -19.65
N GLU A 134 -10.63 -12.23 -18.96
CA GLU A 134 -10.07 -10.98 -19.47
C GLU A 134 -8.71 -11.14 -20.16
N ARG A 135 -8.49 -10.33 -21.21
CA ARG A 135 -7.17 -10.04 -21.77
C ARG A 135 -6.53 -8.84 -21.05
N PRO A 136 -5.19 -8.66 -21.10
CA PRO A 136 -4.51 -7.65 -20.29
C PRO A 136 -5.00 -6.21 -20.55
N GLN A 137 -5.21 -5.80 -21.81
CA GLN A 137 -5.80 -4.48 -22.12
C GLN A 137 -7.16 -4.20 -21.46
N TYR A 138 -7.96 -5.23 -21.18
CA TYR A 138 -9.30 -5.04 -20.63
C TYR A 138 -9.28 -4.52 -19.19
N VAL A 139 -8.21 -4.77 -18.42
CA VAL A 139 -8.08 -4.22 -17.06
C VAL A 139 -8.01 -2.69 -17.08
N TRP A 140 -7.28 -2.13 -18.04
CA TRP A 140 -7.11 -0.69 -18.22
C TRP A 140 -8.41 -0.05 -18.71
N LEU A 141 -9.07 -0.67 -19.70
CA LEU A 141 -10.33 -0.17 -20.23
C LEU A 141 -11.47 -0.27 -19.21
N ARG A 142 -11.54 -1.36 -18.44
CA ARG A 142 -12.50 -1.51 -17.33
C ARG A 142 -12.28 -0.45 -16.24
N ALA A 143 -11.03 -0.17 -15.88
CA ALA A 143 -10.71 0.91 -14.96
C ALA A 143 -11.08 2.30 -15.52
N ALA A 144 -10.77 2.57 -16.79
CA ALA A 144 -11.11 3.85 -17.44
C ALA A 144 -12.63 4.08 -17.50
N VAL A 145 -13.41 3.07 -17.91
CA VAL A 145 -14.89 3.10 -17.90
C VAL A 145 -15.42 3.26 -16.48
N GLN A 146 -14.79 2.67 -15.46
CA GLN A 146 -15.23 2.85 -14.08
C GLN A 146 -14.94 4.26 -13.54
N MET A 147 -13.81 4.86 -13.92
CA MET A 147 -13.44 6.23 -13.55
C MET A 147 -14.38 7.27 -14.17
N HIS A 148 -14.66 7.16 -15.48
CA HIS A 148 -15.32 8.21 -16.27
C HIS A 148 -16.76 7.87 -16.69
N LEU A 149 -17.23 6.66 -16.39
CA LEU A 149 -18.57 6.15 -16.70
C LEU A 149 -18.93 6.28 -18.19
N SER A 150 -19.75 7.28 -18.54
CA SER A 150 -20.24 7.51 -19.90
C SER A 150 -19.50 8.62 -20.66
N ASP A 151 -18.51 9.27 -20.03
CA ASP A 151 -17.64 10.26 -20.67
C ASP A 151 -16.55 9.55 -21.49
N MET A 152 -16.91 9.14 -22.71
CA MET A 152 -16.07 8.29 -23.56
C MET A 152 -14.76 8.98 -23.99
N ASP A 153 -14.71 10.31 -24.05
CA ASP A 153 -13.50 11.05 -24.40
C ASP A 153 -12.46 10.92 -23.28
N ASN A 154 -12.87 11.11 -22.02
CA ASN A 154 -11.99 10.86 -20.88
C ASN A 154 -11.73 9.36 -20.65
N VAL A 155 -12.64 8.44 -21.00
CA VAL A 155 -12.34 6.99 -21.02
C VAL A 155 -11.20 6.69 -21.98
N GLN A 156 -11.22 7.22 -23.21
CA GLN A 156 -10.15 7.01 -24.20
C GLN A 156 -8.81 7.53 -23.66
N ILE A 157 -8.77 8.77 -23.16
CA ILE A 157 -7.54 9.38 -22.65
C ILE A 157 -6.98 8.61 -21.45
N ALA A 158 -7.84 8.22 -20.49
CA ALA A 158 -7.41 7.43 -19.34
C ALA A 158 -6.94 6.02 -19.73
N TYR A 159 -7.61 5.37 -20.70
CA TYR A 159 -7.18 4.09 -21.25
C TYR A 159 -5.81 4.19 -21.93
N ASP A 160 -5.60 5.19 -22.80
CA ASP A 160 -4.32 5.39 -23.48
C ASP A 160 -3.19 5.70 -22.49
N MET A 161 -3.43 6.59 -21.52
CA MET A 161 -2.45 6.89 -20.48
C MET A 161 -2.10 5.66 -19.64
N MET A 162 -3.07 4.86 -19.18
CA MET A 162 -2.79 3.68 -18.36
C MET A 162 -2.13 2.54 -19.15
N SER A 163 -2.60 2.26 -20.37
CA SER A 163 -2.06 1.17 -21.20
C SER A 163 -0.69 1.49 -21.82
N CYS A 164 -0.33 2.77 -21.95
CA CYS A 164 1.05 3.22 -22.22
C CYS A 164 1.86 3.48 -20.93
N PHE A 165 1.36 3.02 -19.78
CA PHE A 165 1.97 3.19 -18.46
C PHE A 165 2.32 4.64 -18.06
N LYS A 166 1.69 5.70 -18.59
CA LYS A 166 1.96 7.09 -18.19
C LYS A 166 1.67 7.32 -16.70
N TYR A 167 0.57 6.76 -16.21
CA TYR A 167 0.28 6.62 -14.79
C TYR A 167 -0.37 5.26 -14.52
N ILE A 168 -0.24 4.77 -13.29
CA ILE A 168 -0.93 3.59 -12.78
C ILE A 168 -1.80 4.05 -11.60
N PRO A 169 -3.14 3.92 -11.66
CA PRO A 169 -3.99 4.09 -10.48
C PRO A 169 -3.69 2.95 -9.51
N GLU A 170 -4.07 3.12 -8.26
CA GLU A 170 -3.77 2.11 -7.26
C GLU A 170 -4.40 0.73 -7.57
N PRO A 171 -3.71 -0.39 -7.28
CA PRO A 171 -4.18 -1.75 -7.58
C PRO A 171 -5.63 -2.08 -7.23
N GLN A 172 -6.18 -1.51 -6.15
CA GLN A 172 -7.58 -1.71 -5.78
C GLN A 172 -8.56 -1.15 -6.82
N VAL A 173 -8.21 -0.07 -7.53
CA VAL A 173 -8.99 0.44 -8.66
C VAL A 173 -9.02 -0.59 -9.79
N LEU A 174 -7.87 -1.21 -10.11
CA LEU A 174 -7.77 -2.21 -11.19
C LEU A 174 -8.54 -3.49 -10.86
N VAL A 175 -8.45 -3.97 -9.62
CA VAL A 175 -9.16 -5.18 -9.17
C VAL A 175 -10.67 -4.95 -9.06
N ASN A 176 -11.10 -3.86 -8.44
CA ASN A 176 -12.51 -3.67 -8.07
C ASN A 176 -13.35 -2.92 -9.12
N SER A 177 -12.76 -2.37 -10.17
CA SER A 177 -13.51 -1.66 -11.22
C SER A 177 -14.55 -2.54 -11.91
N GLY A 178 -15.76 -2.01 -12.09
CA GLY A 178 -16.91 -2.70 -12.69
C GLY A 178 -17.64 -3.69 -11.78
N THR A 179 -17.11 -4.00 -10.60
CA THR A 179 -17.73 -4.95 -9.65
C THR A 179 -18.98 -4.38 -8.95
N PHE A 180 -19.65 -5.17 -8.12
CA PHE A 180 -20.86 -4.78 -7.38
C PHE A 180 -20.63 -3.74 -6.28
N SER A 181 -19.43 -3.69 -5.71
CA SER A 181 -19.06 -2.74 -4.66
C SER A 181 -17.63 -2.29 -4.92
N PRO A 182 -17.44 -1.40 -5.91
CA PRO A 182 -16.10 -1.02 -6.37
C PRO A 182 -15.43 -0.13 -5.33
N GLY A 183 -14.78 -0.75 -4.35
CA GLY A 183 -13.94 -0.09 -3.36
C GLY A 183 -12.64 0.40 -4.01
N MET A 184 -12.47 1.72 -4.09
CA MET A 184 -11.38 2.35 -4.84
C MET A 184 -10.34 3.03 -3.94
N SER A 185 -10.56 3.05 -2.62
CA SER A 185 -9.57 3.49 -1.63
C SER A 185 -8.70 2.32 -1.19
N SER A 186 -7.41 2.53 -0.98
CA SER A 186 -6.49 1.50 -0.45
C SER A 186 -6.20 1.60 1.03
N CYS A 187 -6.32 2.81 1.61
CA CYS A 187 -6.02 3.07 3.00
C CYS A 187 -7.12 3.95 3.60
N GLN A 188 -7.46 3.70 4.86
CA GLN A 188 -8.24 4.61 5.70
C GLN A 188 -7.45 5.00 6.93
N ILE A 189 -7.73 6.19 7.46
CA ILE A 189 -7.18 6.68 8.72
C ILE A 189 -8.34 6.72 9.72
N ILE A 190 -8.21 5.96 10.81
CA ILE A 190 -9.27 5.72 11.78
C ILE A 190 -8.71 6.02 13.18
N GLN A 191 -9.36 6.95 13.87
CA GLN A 191 -9.05 7.23 15.26
C GLN A 191 -9.81 6.27 16.19
N ALA A 192 -9.10 5.59 17.10
CA ALA A 192 -9.74 4.85 18.19
C ALA A 192 -10.22 5.81 19.30
N SER A 193 -11.41 5.54 19.84
CA SER A 193 -11.97 6.19 21.03
C SER A 193 -11.34 5.65 22.33
N GLY A 194 -11.41 6.42 23.41
CA GLY A 194 -10.84 6.05 24.72
C GLY A 194 -11.69 5.12 25.61
N ASP A 195 -12.89 4.74 25.17
CA ASP A 195 -13.83 3.88 25.92
C ASP A 195 -13.98 2.48 25.28
N ALA A 196 -14.46 1.50 26.05
CA ALA A 196 -14.55 0.12 25.60
C ALA A 196 -15.49 -0.07 24.40
N ASP A 197 -16.66 0.56 24.41
CA ASP A 197 -17.63 0.47 23.30
C ASP A 197 -17.07 1.12 22.04
N GLY A 198 -16.36 2.24 22.18
CA GLY A 198 -15.66 2.91 21.10
C GLY A 198 -14.51 2.09 20.52
N ILE A 199 -13.76 1.35 21.35
CA ILE A 199 -12.77 0.37 20.88
C ILE A 199 -13.46 -0.74 20.07
N PHE A 200 -14.61 -1.28 20.53
CA PHE A 200 -15.35 -2.30 19.77
C PHE A 200 -15.92 -1.76 18.44
N ARG A 201 -16.48 -0.54 18.42
CA ARG A 201 -16.89 0.15 17.17
C ARG A 201 -15.71 0.37 16.23
N THR A 202 -14.54 0.71 16.77
CA THR A 202 -13.30 0.91 16.00
C THR A 202 -12.80 -0.41 15.41
N LEU A 203 -12.89 -1.52 16.17
CA LEU A 203 -12.58 -2.85 15.67
C LEU A 203 -13.47 -3.21 14.47
N ASP A 204 -14.79 -3.14 14.62
CA ASP A 204 -15.72 -3.46 13.52
C ASP A 204 -15.45 -2.62 12.25
N LYS A 205 -15.21 -1.31 12.41
CA LYS A 205 -14.87 -0.38 11.33
C LYS A 205 -13.55 -0.73 10.64
N ALA A 206 -12.50 -1.03 11.42
CA ALA A 206 -11.18 -1.41 10.89
C ALA A 206 -11.19 -2.79 10.21
N LEU A 207 -11.85 -3.78 10.82
CA LEU A 207 -11.99 -5.14 10.29
C LEU A 207 -12.83 -5.15 9.00
N SER A 208 -13.97 -4.43 8.98
CA SER A 208 -14.78 -4.28 7.76
C SER A 208 -14.00 -3.63 6.61
N THR A 209 -13.09 -2.70 6.94
CA THR A 209 -12.18 -2.07 5.97
C THR A 209 -11.13 -3.08 5.48
N CYS A 210 -10.43 -3.79 6.38
CA CYS A 210 -9.43 -4.80 6.03
C CYS A 210 -10.00 -5.96 5.20
N ARG A 211 -11.28 -6.33 5.41
CA ARG A 211 -11.99 -7.35 4.62
C ARG A 211 -12.16 -6.97 3.14
N SER A 212 -12.11 -5.68 2.81
CA SER A 212 -12.08 -5.19 1.41
C SER A 212 -10.67 -5.16 0.80
N GLY A 213 -9.65 -5.63 1.52
CA GLY A 213 -8.25 -5.50 1.13
C GLY A 213 -7.67 -4.09 1.33
N THR A 214 -8.41 -3.21 2.01
CA THR A 214 -8.02 -1.82 2.32
C THR A 214 -7.24 -1.81 3.63
N GLY A 215 -6.05 -1.20 3.65
CA GLY A 215 -5.26 -0.98 4.85
C GLY A 215 -5.85 0.08 5.79
N VAL A 216 -5.41 0.05 7.05
CA VAL A 216 -5.87 0.98 8.09
C VAL A 216 -4.68 1.57 8.84
N GLY A 217 -4.60 2.90 8.89
CA GLY A 217 -3.86 3.60 9.94
C GLY A 217 -4.77 3.80 11.15
N LEU A 218 -4.34 3.34 12.32
CA LEU A 218 -5.14 3.29 13.55
C LEU A 218 -4.48 4.12 14.65
N GLY A 219 -5.05 5.29 14.97
CA GLY A 219 -4.58 6.14 16.06
C GLY A 219 -5.01 5.60 17.42
N MET A 220 -4.05 5.38 18.33
CA MET A 220 -4.30 4.80 19.68
C MET A 220 -4.12 5.80 20.83
N GLN A 221 -3.81 7.07 20.54
CA GLN A 221 -3.39 8.06 21.53
C GLN A 221 -4.50 8.61 22.44
N TYR A 222 -5.78 8.31 22.18
CA TYR A 222 -6.88 8.58 23.11
C TYR A 222 -7.14 7.43 24.11
N ILE A 223 -6.50 6.27 23.93
CA ILE A 223 -6.68 5.11 24.81
C ILE A 223 -6.04 5.42 26.18
N PRO A 224 -6.79 5.34 27.29
CA PRO A 224 -6.23 5.55 28.62
C PRO A 224 -5.12 4.53 28.92
N ALA A 225 -3.99 5.03 29.42
CA ALA A 225 -2.84 4.21 29.75
C ALA A 225 -3.12 3.22 30.90
N LYS A 226 -2.30 2.18 31.01
CA LYS A 226 -2.42 1.15 32.06
C LYS A 226 -2.38 1.80 33.46
N GLY A 227 -3.31 1.40 34.33
CA GLY A 227 -3.42 1.92 35.70
C GLY A 227 -4.14 3.27 35.85
N SER A 228 -4.70 3.82 34.77
CA SER A 228 -5.52 5.04 34.86
C SER A 228 -6.96 4.70 35.30
N MET A 229 -7.51 5.51 36.22
CA MET A 229 -8.88 5.35 36.73
C MET A 229 -9.84 6.21 35.92
N VAL A 230 -10.83 5.59 35.27
CA VAL A 230 -11.85 6.30 34.47
C VAL A 230 -13.23 5.77 34.86
N GLY A 231 -14.09 6.65 35.38
CA GLY A 231 -15.44 6.25 35.83
C GLY A 231 -15.43 5.24 36.98
N GLY A 232 -14.38 5.25 37.82
CA GLY A 232 -14.21 4.29 38.92
C GLY A 232 -13.60 2.94 38.53
N VAL A 233 -13.26 2.73 37.25
CA VAL A 233 -12.66 1.48 36.74
C VAL A 233 -11.23 1.71 36.30
N GLU A 234 -10.31 0.83 36.68
CA GLU A 234 -8.92 0.83 36.24
C GLU A 234 -8.80 0.38 34.78
N ARG A 235 -8.01 1.11 33.99
CA ARG A 235 -7.80 0.84 32.56
C ARG A 235 -6.54 0.01 32.35
N THR A 236 -6.60 -0.86 31.34
CA THR A 236 -5.56 -1.88 31.08
C THR A 236 -4.51 -1.45 30.04
N GLY A 237 -4.64 -0.25 29.46
CA GLY A 237 -3.70 0.31 28.49
C GLY A 237 -3.95 -0.11 27.04
N VAL A 238 -3.05 0.28 26.14
CA VAL A 238 -3.13 -0.02 24.69
C VAL A 238 -2.91 -1.50 24.36
N LEU A 239 -2.20 -2.26 25.21
CA LEU A 239 -1.79 -3.64 24.92
C LEU A 239 -2.99 -4.59 24.68
N PRO A 240 -4.00 -4.72 25.56
CA PRO A 240 -5.10 -5.64 25.33
C PRO A 240 -5.95 -5.27 24.11
N ALA A 241 -6.12 -3.98 23.85
CA ALA A 241 -6.79 -3.50 22.64
C ALA A 241 -6.04 -3.95 21.38
N LEU A 242 -4.72 -3.70 21.29
CA LEU A 242 -3.91 -4.10 20.14
C LEU A 242 -3.86 -5.62 19.96
N LYS A 243 -3.84 -6.41 21.04
CA LYS A 243 -3.96 -7.87 20.93
C LYS A 243 -5.30 -8.34 20.37
N MET A 244 -6.39 -7.62 20.65
CA MET A 244 -7.70 -7.89 20.05
C MET A 244 -7.69 -7.62 18.55
N PHE A 245 -7.08 -6.52 18.09
CA PHE A 245 -6.87 -6.25 16.67
C PHE A 245 -5.98 -7.32 16.01
N ASP A 246 -4.85 -7.69 16.64
CA ASP A 246 -3.91 -8.70 16.13
C ASP A 246 -4.56 -10.08 15.95
N ALA A 247 -5.25 -10.59 16.97
CA ALA A 247 -5.97 -11.85 16.89
C ALA A 247 -7.07 -11.83 15.82
N SER A 248 -7.73 -10.68 15.63
CA SER A 248 -8.78 -10.53 14.62
C SER A 248 -8.27 -10.57 13.17
N MET A 249 -6.97 -10.31 12.94
CA MET A 249 -6.40 -10.40 11.58
C MET A 249 -6.47 -11.81 11.00
N ASP A 250 -6.37 -12.86 11.83
CA ASP A 250 -6.45 -14.26 11.36
C ASP A 250 -7.83 -14.59 10.76
N VAL A 251 -8.89 -13.95 11.25
CA VAL A 251 -10.27 -14.12 10.75
C VAL A 251 -10.41 -13.55 9.33
N ILE A 252 -9.68 -12.46 9.03
CA ILE A 252 -9.76 -11.74 7.76
C ILE A 252 -8.74 -12.25 6.73
N ASN A 253 -7.64 -12.85 7.16
CA ASN A 253 -6.58 -13.42 6.32
C ASN A 253 -7.01 -14.72 5.58
N THR A 254 -8.29 -14.84 5.26
CA THR A 254 -8.94 -15.91 4.51
C THR A 254 -9.22 -15.54 3.03
N THR A 255 -8.96 -14.29 2.63
CA THR A 255 -9.15 -13.80 1.25
C THR A 255 -7.83 -13.70 0.49
N LYS A 256 -7.88 -13.63 -0.85
CA LYS A 256 -6.67 -13.51 -1.71
C LYS A 256 -5.85 -12.23 -1.46
N ARG A 257 -6.46 -11.17 -0.89
CA ARG A 257 -5.81 -9.89 -0.56
C ARG A 257 -6.48 -9.30 0.68
N SER A 258 -5.96 -9.63 1.86
CA SER A 258 -6.45 -9.07 3.11
C SER A 258 -5.69 -7.79 3.49
N GLY A 259 -6.40 -6.79 4.01
CA GLY A 259 -5.79 -5.53 4.45
C GLY A 259 -4.89 -5.71 5.68
N SER A 260 -4.08 -4.70 5.98
CA SER A 260 -3.21 -4.65 7.17
C SER A 260 -3.53 -3.41 8.02
N ILE A 261 -3.19 -3.46 9.31
CA ILE A 261 -3.42 -2.39 10.27
C ILE A 261 -2.06 -1.90 10.80
N ALA A 262 -1.75 -0.61 10.61
CA ALA A 262 -0.67 0.07 11.33
C ALA A 262 -1.25 0.80 12.54
N ALA A 263 -0.80 0.43 13.75
CA ALA A 263 -1.12 1.18 14.97
C ALA A 263 -0.16 2.36 15.14
N PHE A 264 -0.67 3.51 15.55
CA PHE A 264 0.10 4.72 15.81
C PHE A 264 -0.07 5.22 17.24
N LEU A 265 1.03 5.63 17.87
CA LEU A 265 1.04 6.20 19.22
C LEU A 265 2.01 7.39 19.32
N GLU A 266 1.61 8.44 20.04
CA GLU A 266 2.47 9.59 20.30
C GLU A 266 3.50 9.29 21.41
N VAL A 267 4.73 9.79 21.26
CA VAL A 267 5.89 9.41 22.07
C VAL A 267 5.82 9.84 23.56
N TRP A 268 4.86 10.69 23.95
CA TRP A 268 4.58 11.08 25.33
C TRP A 268 3.63 10.13 26.07
N HIS A 269 2.99 9.17 25.39
CA HIS A 269 1.98 8.30 26.00
C HIS A 269 2.61 7.32 27.01
N ALA A 270 1.99 7.12 28.17
CA ALA A 270 2.56 6.28 29.24
C ALA A 270 2.76 4.80 28.89
N ASP A 271 2.06 4.25 27.89
CA ASP A 271 2.29 2.88 27.41
C ASP A 271 3.35 2.79 26.29
N ILE A 272 4.00 3.89 25.87
CA ILE A 272 4.93 3.92 24.73
C ILE A 272 6.06 2.90 24.82
N ALA A 273 6.60 2.67 26.02
CA ALA A 273 7.68 1.71 26.26
C ALA A 273 7.25 0.25 26.07
N THR A 274 5.95 -0.05 26.20
CA THR A 274 5.36 -1.36 25.89
C THR A 274 5.05 -1.45 24.39
N PHE A 275 4.42 -0.41 23.83
CA PHE A 275 4.07 -0.30 22.42
C PHE A 275 5.26 -0.56 21.48
N VAL A 276 6.39 0.11 21.74
CA VAL A 276 7.65 -0.03 20.97
C VAL A 276 8.24 -1.46 21.02
N LYS A 277 7.80 -2.33 21.95
CA LYS A 277 8.28 -3.71 22.09
C LYS A 277 7.33 -4.77 21.52
N MET A 278 6.09 -4.43 21.15
CA MET A 278 5.06 -5.43 20.79
C MET A 278 5.38 -6.26 19.53
N LYS A 279 6.22 -5.72 18.62
CA LYS A 279 6.69 -6.40 17.41
C LYS A 279 7.87 -7.36 17.67
N ARG A 280 8.56 -7.25 18.82
CA ARG A 280 9.82 -7.97 19.06
C ARG A 280 9.64 -9.48 19.14
N ASN A 281 10.61 -10.23 18.62
CA ASN A 281 10.60 -11.70 18.73
C ASN A 281 10.93 -12.18 20.16
N SER A 282 11.76 -11.46 20.89
CA SER A 282 12.18 -11.78 22.26
C SER A 282 11.18 -11.29 23.32
N GLY A 283 11.21 -11.91 24.51
CA GLY A 283 10.37 -11.58 25.66
C GLY A 283 8.99 -12.27 25.67
N PRO A 284 8.11 -11.93 26.63
CA PRO A 284 6.86 -12.67 26.87
C PRO A 284 5.85 -12.51 25.73
N GLU A 285 5.17 -13.60 25.36
CA GLU A 285 4.21 -13.64 24.24
C GLU A 285 2.91 -12.91 24.58
N GLU A 286 2.56 -12.85 25.86
CA GLU A 286 1.43 -12.10 26.39
C GLU A 286 1.53 -10.59 26.10
N ASP A 287 2.74 -10.06 25.87
CA ASP A 287 3.03 -8.67 25.56
C ASP A 287 3.23 -8.41 24.05
N ARG A 288 2.79 -9.32 23.17
CA ARG A 288 3.06 -9.26 21.71
C ARG A 288 1.82 -9.20 20.85
N ALA A 289 1.98 -8.53 19.71
CA ALA A 289 1.00 -8.38 18.65
C ALA A 289 1.77 -8.13 17.34
N ARG A 290 2.23 -9.21 16.69
CA ARG A 290 3.22 -9.13 15.59
C ARG A 290 2.62 -9.00 14.19
N LYS A 291 1.31 -9.22 14.02
CA LYS A 291 0.59 -9.12 12.74
C LYS A 291 0.26 -7.68 12.38
N LEU A 292 0.15 -6.80 13.38
CA LEU A 292 0.02 -5.35 13.20
C LEU A 292 1.35 -4.72 12.77
N GLU A 293 1.30 -3.68 11.95
CA GLU A 293 2.42 -2.74 11.74
C GLU A 293 2.39 -1.64 12.82
N TYR A 294 3.51 -0.93 13.02
CA TYR A 294 3.63 0.07 14.09
C TYR A 294 4.22 1.40 13.59
N GLY A 295 3.76 2.51 14.16
CA GLY A 295 4.31 3.84 13.94
C GLY A 295 4.35 4.67 15.23
N VAL A 296 5.39 5.49 15.38
CA VAL A 296 5.56 6.40 16.51
C VAL A 296 5.56 7.84 16.00
N VAL A 297 4.73 8.66 16.64
CA VAL A 297 4.53 10.06 16.29
C VAL A 297 5.26 10.94 17.31
N ILE A 298 6.12 11.83 16.82
CA ILE A 298 7.14 12.54 17.60
C ILE A 298 6.95 14.06 17.48
N ASN A 299 7.03 14.75 18.61
CA ASN A 299 7.08 16.21 18.71
C ASN A 299 8.52 16.74 18.75
N ASN A 300 8.73 17.98 18.35
CA ASN A 300 10.01 18.68 18.34
C ASN A 300 10.66 18.73 19.72
N ILE A 301 9.89 18.97 20.79
CA ILE A 301 10.41 18.93 22.16
C ILE A 301 11.02 17.57 22.53
N PHE A 302 10.49 16.45 22.05
CA PHE A 302 11.12 15.14 22.29
C PHE A 302 12.49 15.07 21.61
N MET A 303 12.59 15.45 20.33
CA MET A 303 13.87 15.48 19.59
C MET A 303 14.91 16.39 20.25
N ASN A 304 14.49 17.59 20.70
CA ASN A 304 15.32 18.49 21.49
C ASN A 304 15.80 17.83 22.79
N ARG A 305 14.94 17.11 23.52
CA ARG A 305 15.32 16.42 24.76
C ARG A 305 16.20 15.19 24.53
N VAL A 306 16.07 14.49 23.40
CA VAL A 306 17.01 13.43 22.99
C VAL A 306 18.40 14.03 22.74
N GLN A 307 18.48 15.13 22.01
CA GLN A 307 19.73 15.84 21.71
C GLN A 307 20.44 16.33 22.99
N ASP A 308 19.67 16.96 23.88
CA ASP A 308 20.17 17.57 25.12
C ASP A 308 20.32 16.56 26.28
N ASN A 309 20.05 15.27 26.04
CA ASN A 309 20.04 14.20 27.06
C ASN A 309 19.13 14.49 28.30
N LYS A 310 18.02 15.19 28.06
CA LYS A 310 17.04 15.60 29.08
C LYS A 310 16.08 14.45 29.44
N SER A 311 15.38 14.62 30.55
CA SER A 311 14.31 13.72 30.98
C SER A 311 13.05 13.89 30.14
N TRP A 312 12.22 12.86 30.03
CA TRP A 312 10.96 12.85 29.28
C TRP A 312 9.86 12.27 30.17
N THR A 313 8.88 13.08 30.50
CA THR A 313 7.69 12.70 31.27
C THR A 313 6.64 12.07 30.36
N LEU A 314 6.02 11.00 30.85
CA LEU A 314 4.97 10.28 30.16
C LEU A 314 3.62 10.54 30.81
N PHE A 315 2.57 10.68 30.00
CA PHE A 315 1.23 11.08 30.44
C PHE A 315 0.15 10.08 30.00
N CYS A 316 -0.95 10.06 30.73
CA CYS A 316 -2.19 9.41 30.28
C CYS A 316 -3.07 10.46 29.57
N PRO A 317 -3.70 10.15 28.41
CA PRO A 317 -4.56 11.10 27.71
C PRO A 317 -5.80 11.54 28.52
N THR A 318 -6.17 10.82 29.58
CA THR A 318 -7.24 11.24 30.51
C THR A 318 -6.90 12.51 31.28
N ASP A 319 -5.62 12.69 31.60
CA ASP A 319 -5.12 13.78 32.44
C ASP A 319 -4.48 14.88 31.57
N ALA A 320 -4.13 14.53 30.33
CA ALA A 320 -3.33 15.32 29.40
C ALA A 320 -3.96 15.42 27.99
N PHE A 321 -5.29 15.40 27.88
CA PHE A 321 -6.03 15.38 26.61
C PHE A 321 -5.58 16.46 25.60
N ARG A 322 -5.17 17.64 26.09
CA ARG A 322 -4.65 18.74 25.27
C ARG A 322 -3.40 18.35 24.46
N LEU A 323 -2.57 17.43 24.94
CA LEU A 323 -1.38 16.96 24.20
C LEU A 323 -1.75 16.24 22.89
N VAL A 324 -2.91 15.59 22.81
CA VAL A 324 -3.38 14.97 21.56
C VAL A 324 -3.74 16.04 20.52
N THR A 325 -4.40 17.11 20.96
CA THR A 325 -4.98 18.14 20.08
C THR A 325 -4.05 19.33 19.81
N ALA A 326 -2.98 19.50 20.59
CA ALA A 326 -1.95 20.50 20.37
C ALA A 326 -0.77 19.96 19.53
N TYR A 327 -0.05 20.88 18.87
CA TYR A 327 1.23 20.64 18.19
C TYR A 327 2.11 21.90 18.28
N GLY A 328 3.39 21.77 17.93
CA GLY A 328 4.35 22.89 17.92
C GLY A 328 4.45 23.60 19.29
N SER A 329 4.49 24.93 19.28
CA SER A 329 4.65 25.73 20.51
C SER A 329 3.50 25.60 21.50
N GLU A 330 2.27 25.29 21.05
CA GLU A 330 1.14 25.01 21.94
C GLU A 330 1.38 23.71 22.71
N PHE A 331 1.82 22.66 22.00
CA PHE A 331 2.19 21.38 22.60
C PHE A 331 3.34 21.55 23.59
N ASP A 332 4.42 22.23 23.20
CA ASP A 332 5.60 22.42 24.05
C ASP A 332 5.24 23.14 25.36
N THR A 333 4.37 24.17 25.28
CA THR A 333 3.89 24.94 26.43
C THR A 333 3.03 24.08 27.36
N GLU A 334 2.05 23.36 26.81
CA GLU A 334 1.15 22.51 27.59
C GLU A 334 1.88 21.32 28.23
N TYR A 335 2.81 20.70 27.49
CA TYR A 335 3.66 19.62 27.98
C TYR A 335 4.48 20.07 29.19
N GLN A 336 5.17 21.22 29.09
CA GLN A 336 5.96 21.78 30.19
C GLN A 336 5.08 22.20 31.38
N ARG A 337 3.88 22.72 31.13
CA ARG A 337 2.91 23.05 32.19
C ARG A 337 2.48 21.80 32.95
N LEU A 338 2.07 20.73 32.25
CA LEU A 338 1.65 19.46 32.87
C LEU A 338 2.80 18.76 33.61
N GLU A 339 4.03 18.84 33.10
CA GLU A 339 5.24 18.38 33.78
C GLU A 339 5.50 19.17 35.07
N SER A 340 5.40 20.50 35.04
CA SER A 340 5.58 21.37 36.23
C SER A 340 4.52 21.17 37.32
N LEU A 341 3.32 20.71 36.93
CA LEU A 341 2.22 20.38 37.85
C LEU A 341 2.29 18.96 38.41
N GLY A 342 3.27 18.14 37.99
CA GLY A 342 3.42 16.76 38.45
C GLY A 342 2.31 15.81 37.95
N VAL A 343 1.63 16.15 36.85
CA VAL A 343 0.54 15.32 36.27
C VAL A 343 1.08 14.08 35.53
N GLY A 344 2.40 14.02 35.32
CA GLY A 344 3.09 12.88 34.70
C GLY A 344 2.92 11.57 35.46
N ARG A 345 2.70 10.48 34.71
CA ARG A 345 2.59 9.12 35.26
C ARG A 345 3.95 8.50 35.59
N SER A 346 4.97 8.84 34.80
CA SER A 346 6.37 8.44 35.02
C SER A 346 7.30 9.38 34.26
N THR A 347 8.61 9.29 34.51
CA THR A 347 9.63 10.05 33.77
C THR A 347 10.84 9.17 33.49
N VAL A 348 11.30 9.18 32.24
CA VAL A 348 12.43 8.40 31.72
C VAL A 348 13.51 9.35 31.15
N LYS A 349 14.66 8.85 30.68
CA LYS A 349 15.53 9.66 29.81
C LYS A 349 15.02 9.60 28.37
N ALA A 350 14.92 10.75 27.70
CA ALA A 350 14.48 10.82 26.31
C ALA A 350 15.35 9.93 25.40
N ARG A 351 16.68 9.94 25.64
CA ARG A 351 17.67 9.14 24.92
C ARG A 351 17.50 7.63 25.12
N GLU A 352 17.03 7.17 26.28
CA GLU A 352 16.80 5.73 26.52
C GLU A 352 15.62 5.23 25.70
N LEU A 353 14.51 5.97 25.68
CA LEU A 353 13.34 5.66 24.86
C LEU A 353 13.68 5.71 23.36
N TRP A 354 14.47 6.69 22.93
CA TRP A 354 14.98 6.80 21.56
C TRP A 354 15.82 5.59 21.15
N VAL A 355 16.80 5.20 21.97
CA VAL A 355 17.64 4.02 21.71
C VAL A 355 16.80 2.74 21.64
N GLU A 356 15.78 2.61 22.49
CA GLU A 356 14.91 1.43 22.48
C GLU A 356 14.03 1.34 21.23
N LEU A 357 13.54 2.49 20.75
CA LEU A 357 12.82 2.60 19.48
C LEU A 357 13.70 2.23 18.28
N LEU A 358 14.93 2.75 18.21
CA LEU A 358 15.86 2.43 17.13
C LEU A 358 16.35 0.98 17.16
N LYS A 359 16.42 0.35 18.34
CA LYS A 359 16.68 -1.11 18.45
C LYS A 359 15.56 -1.94 17.82
N THR A 360 14.29 -1.66 18.15
CA THR A 360 13.16 -2.38 17.51
C THR A 360 13.18 -2.17 16.00
N GLN A 361 13.44 -0.94 15.54
CA GLN A 361 13.53 -0.62 14.12
C GLN A 361 14.70 -1.34 13.41
N SER A 362 15.86 -1.46 14.06
CA SER A 362 16.99 -2.26 13.56
C SER A 362 16.72 -3.77 13.53
N GLU A 363 15.85 -4.29 14.41
CA GLU A 363 15.50 -5.71 14.46
C GLU A 363 14.39 -6.10 13.46
N HIS A 364 13.41 -5.21 13.25
CA HIS A 364 12.14 -5.52 12.56
C HIS A 364 11.80 -4.62 11.36
N GLY A 365 12.56 -3.56 11.13
CA GLY A 365 12.25 -2.54 10.12
C GLY A 365 11.23 -1.48 10.56
N GLU A 366 10.62 -1.68 11.74
CA GLU A 366 9.49 -0.92 12.31
C GLU A 366 9.76 -0.63 13.80
N PRO A 367 9.21 0.44 14.40
CA PRO A 367 8.12 1.28 13.90
C PRO A 367 8.53 2.30 12.83
N SER A 368 7.55 2.80 12.08
CA SER A 368 7.68 4.03 11.28
C SER A 368 7.78 5.26 12.20
N ILE A 369 8.41 6.34 11.71
CA ILE A 369 8.71 7.55 12.49
C ILE A 369 8.18 8.79 11.78
N LEU A 370 7.32 9.53 12.47
CA LEU A 370 6.62 10.69 11.96
C LEU A 370 6.82 11.91 12.87
N PHE A 371 6.90 13.10 12.29
CA PHE A 371 7.12 14.35 13.01
C PHE A 371 5.83 15.17 13.04
N LYS A 372 5.09 15.09 14.16
CA LYS A 372 3.74 15.67 14.33
C LYS A 372 3.71 17.16 14.00
N ASP A 373 4.71 17.90 14.46
CA ASP A 373 4.74 19.35 14.31
C ASP A 373 5.02 19.76 12.86
N ALA A 374 5.87 19.01 12.14
CA ALA A 374 6.12 19.21 10.71
C ALA A 374 4.91 18.80 9.84
N ILE A 375 4.16 17.77 10.24
CA ILE A 375 2.89 17.38 9.60
C ILE A 375 1.88 18.51 9.72
N ASN A 376 1.63 18.99 10.94
CA ASN A 376 0.57 19.95 11.22
C ASN A 376 0.89 21.37 10.73
N ALA A 377 2.11 21.87 10.95
CA ALA A 377 2.51 23.19 10.48
C ALA A 377 2.56 23.32 8.94
N LYS A 378 2.54 22.20 8.22
CA LYS A 378 2.70 22.13 6.75
C LYS A 378 1.58 21.33 6.09
N SER A 379 0.36 21.43 6.62
CA SER A 379 -0.83 20.78 6.06
C SER A 379 -1.91 21.81 5.73
N ASN A 380 -2.47 21.71 4.53
CA ASN A 380 -3.65 22.47 4.11
C ASN A 380 -4.95 22.03 4.83
N GLN A 381 -4.87 21.03 5.72
CA GLN A 381 -5.95 20.54 6.57
C GLN A 381 -5.80 20.97 8.06
N SER A 382 -4.75 21.72 8.39
CA SER A 382 -4.41 22.14 9.77
C SER A 382 -5.49 22.96 10.49
N HIS A 383 -6.36 23.64 9.74
CA HIS A 383 -7.50 24.41 10.26
C HIS A 383 -8.64 23.55 10.83
N MET A 384 -8.62 22.24 10.59
CA MET A 384 -9.65 21.31 11.04
C MET A 384 -9.34 20.70 12.41
N GLY A 385 -8.08 20.74 12.82
CA GLY A 385 -7.57 20.18 14.07
C GLY A 385 -6.23 19.48 13.86
N ALA A 386 -5.66 18.94 14.94
CA ALA A 386 -4.39 18.22 14.85
C ALA A 386 -4.54 16.89 14.08
N ILE A 387 -3.71 16.72 13.06
CA ILE A 387 -3.41 15.44 12.41
C ILE A 387 -2.49 14.67 13.36
N THR A 388 -3.00 13.58 13.92
CA THR A 388 -2.35 12.84 15.02
C THR A 388 -1.56 11.62 14.56
N HIS A 389 -1.85 11.10 13.36
CA HIS A 389 -1.22 9.90 12.79
C HIS A 389 -1.38 9.86 11.26
N SER A 390 -1.01 8.75 10.62
CA SER A 390 -0.96 8.55 9.17
C SER A 390 -1.69 7.26 8.75
N SER A 391 -1.80 7.04 7.44
CA SER A 391 -2.05 5.74 6.78
C SER A 391 -1.07 4.63 7.18
N LEU A 392 -1.41 3.39 6.80
CA LEU A 392 -0.55 2.20 6.82
C LEU A 392 0.90 2.46 6.37
N CYS A 393 1.09 3.20 5.27
CA CYS A 393 2.40 3.42 4.66
C CYS A 393 3.16 4.65 5.20
N ALA A 394 2.66 5.31 6.25
CA ALA A 394 3.24 6.50 6.85
C ALA A 394 3.43 7.69 5.88
N ASP A 395 2.60 7.82 4.86
CA ASP A 395 2.67 8.81 3.78
C ASP A 395 1.46 9.76 3.71
N VAL A 396 0.24 9.23 3.86
CA VAL A 396 -0.99 10.00 3.83
C VAL A 396 -1.26 10.56 5.21
N VAL A 397 -1.09 11.88 5.33
CA VAL A 397 -1.31 12.65 6.57
C VAL A 397 -2.54 13.55 6.41
N GLN A 398 -3.70 13.00 6.72
CA GLN A 398 -5.00 13.67 6.65
C GLN A 398 -5.62 13.80 8.04
N TYR A 399 -6.44 14.83 8.24
CA TYR A 399 -7.26 14.97 9.46
C TYR A 399 -8.20 13.77 9.59
N ALA A 400 -8.22 13.16 10.77
CA ALA A 400 -9.14 12.08 11.10
C ALA A 400 -9.52 12.10 12.58
N ASP A 401 -10.79 11.84 12.87
CA ASP A 401 -11.30 11.60 14.24
C ASP A 401 -12.27 10.39 14.27
N GLU A 402 -12.95 10.15 15.40
CA GLU A 402 -13.90 9.04 15.54
C GLU A 402 -15.02 9.09 14.48
N ARG A 403 -15.50 10.31 14.19
CA ARG A 403 -16.65 10.62 13.33
C ARG A 403 -16.24 10.86 11.89
N GLU A 404 -15.09 11.47 11.66
CA GLU A 404 -14.55 11.78 10.33
C GLU A 404 -13.29 10.93 10.04
N PRO A 405 -13.43 9.65 9.65
CA PRO A 405 -12.31 8.88 9.15
C PRO A 405 -11.83 9.42 7.79
N ALA A 406 -10.53 9.42 7.55
CA ALA A 406 -9.97 9.83 6.26
C ALA A 406 -9.87 8.65 5.29
N SER A 407 -9.79 8.93 3.98
CA SER A 407 -9.70 7.93 2.92
C SER A 407 -8.66 8.32 1.88
N CYS A 408 -7.86 7.34 1.47
CA CYS A 408 -6.78 7.54 0.51
C CYS A 408 -7.21 7.03 -0.86
N SER A 409 -7.27 7.92 -1.85
CA SER A 409 -7.35 7.56 -3.26
C SER A 409 -6.05 7.97 -3.93
N LEU A 410 -5.29 6.99 -4.41
CA LEU A 410 -3.91 7.18 -4.84
C LEU A 410 -3.70 6.80 -6.32
N ALA A 411 -2.70 7.43 -6.93
CA ALA A 411 -2.18 7.05 -8.24
C ALA A 411 -0.70 7.45 -8.36
N SER A 412 0.05 6.72 -9.18
CA SER A 412 1.50 6.94 -9.35
C SER A 412 1.83 7.21 -10.82
N VAL A 413 2.56 8.29 -11.07
CA VAL A 413 3.10 8.62 -12.41
C VAL A 413 4.38 7.81 -12.65
N VAL A 414 4.51 7.21 -13.83
CA VAL A 414 5.66 6.34 -14.16
C VAL A 414 6.73 7.17 -14.85
N LEU A 415 7.64 7.73 -14.07
CA LEU A 415 8.61 8.75 -14.52
C LEU A 415 9.47 8.34 -15.75
N PRO A 416 9.86 7.07 -15.93
CA PRO A 416 10.57 6.63 -17.14
C PRO A 416 9.84 6.93 -18.46
N GLN A 417 8.50 7.00 -18.47
CA GLN A 417 7.69 7.28 -19.68
C GLN A 417 7.72 8.75 -20.16
N PHE A 418 8.53 9.57 -19.50
CA PHE A 418 8.74 10.99 -19.79
C PHE A 418 10.21 11.30 -20.11
N VAL A 419 11.09 10.29 -20.08
CA VAL A 419 12.47 10.41 -20.59
C VAL A 419 12.44 10.40 -22.12
N MET A 420 13.25 11.27 -22.73
CA MET A 420 13.48 11.35 -24.17
C MET A 420 14.99 11.17 -24.44
N ASP A 421 15.38 10.88 -25.68
CA ASP A 421 16.78 10.80 -26.12
C ASP A 421 17.63 12.02 -25.69
N LYS A 422 16.98 13.18 -25.51
CA LYS A 422 17.58 14.43 -25.04
C LYS A 422 16.72 15.09 -23.96
N GLY A 423 16.76 14.53 -22.75
CA GLY A 423 16.24 15.16 -21.54
C GLY A 423 14.86 14.66 -21.11
N PHE A 424 14.21 15.41 -20.22
CA PHE A 424 12.97 15.01 -19.55
C PHE A 424 11.78 15.88 -19.97
N ASN A 425 10.65 15.26 -20.33
CA ASN A 425 9.48 15.93 -20.88
C ASN A 425 8.51 16.42 -19.78
N PHE A 426 8.85 17.57 -19.18
CA PHE A 426 8.01 18.22 -18.16
C PHE A 426 6.62 18.65 -18.68
N THR A 427 6.47 18.91 -19.98
CA THR A 427 5.19 19.30 -20.60
C THR A 427 4.20 18.13 -20.59
N GLU A 428 4.64 16.97 -21.06
CA GLU A 428 3.87 15.73 -21.08
C GLU A 428 3.57 15.22 -19.65
N LEU A 429 4.53 15.39 -18.72
CA LEU A 429 4.32 15.14 -17.29
C LEU A 429 3.19 16.05 -16.74
N GLY A 430 3.26 17.35 -17.01
CA GLY A 430 2.23 18.31 -16.61
C GLY A 430 0.85 17.96 -17.17
N PHE A 431 0.76 17.60 -18.45
CA PHE A 431 -0.49 17.17 -19.09
C PHE A 431 -1.06 15.90 -18.45
N THR A 432 -0.23 14.88 -18.22
CA THR A 432 -0.63 13.63 -17.55
C THR A 432 -1.16 13.90 -16.14
N VAL A 433 -0.47 14.75 -15.37
CA VAL A 433 -0.89 15.10 -14.00
C VAL A 433 -2.25 15.81 -13.97
N ARG A 434 -2.54 16.69 -14.95
CA ARG A 434 -3.86 17.34 -15.06
C ARG A 434 -4.98 16.33 -15.30
N HIS A 435 -4.84 15.47 -16.30
CA HIS A 435 -5.81 14.39 -16.56
C HIS A 435 -5.96 13.43 -15.38
N LEU A 436 -4.88 13.21 -14.62
CA LEU A 436 -4.92 12.40 -13.41
C LEU A 436 -5.75 13.06 -12.30
N VAL A 437 -5.63 14.38 -12.07
CA VAL A 437 -6.52 15.12 -11.15
C VAL A 437 -7.99 14.99 -11.55
N VAL A 438 -8.31 15.08 -12.84
CA VAL A 438 -9.68 14.88 -13.35
C VAL A 438 -10.16 13.45 -13.07
N SER A 439 -9.37 12.44 -13.48
CA SER A 439 -9.70 11.02 -13.31
C SER A 439 -9.89 10.63 -11.85
N MET A 440 -9.03 11.12 -10.95
CA MET A 440 -9.17 10.86 -9.51
C MET A 440 -10.40 11.57 -8.91
N ASN A 441 -10.73 12.78 -9.36
CA ASN A 441 -11.95 13.46 -8.89
C ASN A 441 -13.24 12.78 -9.36
N HIS A 442 -13.25 12.18 -10.55
CA HIS A 442 -14.36 11.36 -11.03
C HIS A 442 -14.43 10.03 -10.25
N LEU A 443 -13.29 9.35 -10.05
CA LEU A 443 -13.16 8.16 -9.19
C LEU A 443 -13.80 8.39 -7.80
N LEU A 444 -13.47 9.51 -7.13
CA LEU A 444 -14.06 9.87 -5.83
C LEU A 444 -15.60 9.96 -5.85
N ASN A 445 -16.19 10.40 -6.97
CA ASN A 445 -17.65 10.55 -7.10
C ASN A 445 -18.35 9.20 -7.31
N HIS A 446 -17.64 8.16 -7.77
CA HIS A 446 -18.19 6.89 -8.21
C HIS A 446 -17.73 5.67 -7.40
N ALA A 447 -16.76 5.87 -6.49
CA ALA A 447 -16.31 4.86 -5.55
C ALA A 447 -17.40 4.37 -4.58
N HIS A 448 -17.34 3.08 -4.26
CA HIS A 448 -18.07 2.53 -3.12
C HIS A 448 -17.30 2.79 -1.82
N TYR A 449 -17.96 3.40 -0.84
CA TYR A 449 -17.40 3.69 0.48
C TYR A 449 -18.02 2.73 1.52
N PRO A 450 -17.21 2.08 2.38
CA PRO A 450 -17.69 1.02 3.26
C PRO A 450 -18.62 1.51 4.39
N ASN A 451 -18.63 2.81 4.68
CA ASN A 451 -19.59 3.44 5.58
C ASN A 451 -19.85 4.90 5.20
N ALA A 452 -20.96 5.45 5.69
CA ALA A 452 -21.40 6.82 5.37
C ALA A 452 -20.45 7.91 5.89
N ALA A 453 -19.75 7.66 7.00
CA ALA A 453 -18.81 8.62 7.60
C ALA A 453 -17.57 8.83 6.71
N VAL A 454 -16.99 7.74 6.18
CA VAL A 454 -15.91 7.83 5.18
C VAL A 454 -16.38 8.59 3.95
N LYS A 455 -17.59 8.30 3.43
CA LYS A 455 -18.13 9.06 2.29
C LYS A 455 -18.26 10.55 2.61
N ALA A 456 -18.84 10.92 3.76
CA ALA A 456 -19.03 12.31 4.15
C ALA A 456 -17.69 13.07 4.26
N SER A 457 -16.69 12.48 4.94
CA SER A 457 -15.33 13.00 5.02
C SER A 457 -14.70 13.18 3.63
N THR A 458 -14.73 12.15 2.79
CA THR A 458 -14.15 12.21 1.44
C THR A 458 -14.79 13.30 0.57
N PHE A 459 -16.10 13.50 0.63
CA PHE A 459 -16.76 14.59 -0.10
C PHE A 459 -16.51 15.98 0.52
N LYS A 460 -16.31 16.07 1.85
CA LYS A 460 -16.00 17.32 2.58
C LYS A 460 -14.59 17.85 2.29
N HIS A 461 -13.63 16.96 2.01
CA HIS A 461 -12.21 17.31 1.85
C HIS A 461 -11.64 17.04 0.45
N ARG A 462 -12.21 16.07 -0.28
CA ARG A 462 -11.80 15.64 -1.63
C ARG A 462 -10.28 15.45 -1.77
N ALA A 463 -9.62 14.90 -0.76
CA ALA A 463 -8.18 14.68 -0.79
C ALA A 463 -7.83 13.57 -1.81
N ILE A 464 -6.82 13.82 -2.64
CA ILE A 464 -6.25 12.85 -3.58
C ILE A 464 -4.74 12.76 -3.40
N GLY A 465 -4.14 11.67 -3.86
CA GLY A 465 -2.72 11.42 -3.72
C GLY A 465 -2.03 11.03 -5.02
N ILE A 466 -1.44 12.01 -5.71
CA ILE A 466 -0.56 11.79 -6.85
C ILE A 466 0.88 11.61 -6.36
N GLY A 467 1.46 10.45 -6.70
CA GLY A 467 2.85 10.10 -6.44
C GLY A 467 3.60 9.70 -7.70
N ILE A 468 4.74 9.03 -7.52
CA ILE A 468 5.65 8.62 -8.60
C ILE A 468 6.08 7.17 -8.44
N GLN A 469 6.59 6.57 -9.52
CA GLN A 469 7.36 5.33 -9.52
C GLN A 469 8.48 5.39 -10.57
N GLY A 470 9.50 4.54 -10.43
CA GLY A 470 10.62 4.45 -11.37
C GLY A 470 11.60 5.63 -11.31
N LEU A 471 11.75 6.30 -10.17
CA LEU A 471 12.70 7.42 -10.03
C LEU A 471 14.15 6.96 -10.26
N GLY A 472 14.51 5.78 -9.77
CA GLY A 472 15.83 5.19 -9.98
C GLY A 472 16.12 4.89 -11.46
N ASP A 473 15.17 4.29 -12.17
CA ASP A 473 15.29 4.03 -13.61
C ASP A 473 15.31 5.34 -14.42
N THR A 474 14.58 6.36 -13.99
CA THR A 474 14.58 7.68 -14.63
C THR A 474 15.98 8.30 -14.63
N PHE A 475 16.69 8.25 -13.51
CA PHE A 475 18.08 8.73 -13.47
C PHE A 475 19.02 7.85 -14.31
N ALA A 476 18.85 6.52 -14.27
CA ALA A 476 19.65 5.62 -15.09
C ALA A 476 19.48 5.87 -16.59
N LEU A 477 18.24 6.04 -17.07
CA LEU A 477 17.91 6.37 -18.47
C LEU A 477 18.39 7.77 -18.88
N MET A 478 18.45 8.72 -17.93
CA MET A 478 19.03 10.05 -18.14
C MET A 478 20.58 10.07 -18.07
N GLY A 479 21.22 8.94 -17.76
CA GLY A 479 22.67 8.84 -17.59
C GLY A 479 23.21 9.51 -16.32
N TYR A 480 22.38 9.67 -15.29
CA TYR A 480 22.75 10.30 -14.02
C TYR A 480 22.93 9.24 -12.92
N SER A 481 24.04 9.33 -12.17
CA SER A 481 24.13 8.60 -10.89
C SER A 481 23.12 9.19 -9.89
N TYR A 482 22.51 8.33 -9.08
CA TYR A 482 21.45 8.73 -8.15
C TYR A 482 21.94 9.80 -7.15
N ASP A 483 23.21 9.77 -6.75
CA ASP A 483 23.83 10.72 -5.82
C ASP A 483 24.40 12.00 -6.48
N SER A 484 24.18 12.18 -7.79
CA SER A 484 24.64 13.36 -8.54
C SER A 484 23.77 14.62 -8.33
N GLU A 485 24.35 15.80 -8.50
CA GLU A 485 23.62 17.08 -8.42
C GLU A 485 22.62 17.26 -9.59
N ASP A 486 22.84 16.63 -10.74
CA ASP A 486 21.88 16.62 -11.84
C ASP A 486 20.64 15.75 -11.53
N ALA A 487 20.83 14.56 -10.93
CA ALA A 487 19.72 13.75 -10.42
C ALA A 487 18.96 14.47 -9.30
N ARG A 488 19.68 15.15 -8.40
CA ARG A 488 19.10 15.98 -7.33
C ARG A 488 18.28 17.16 -7.88
N ARG A 489 18.78 17.87 -8.89
CA ARG A 489 18.04 18.93 -9.58
C ARG A 489 16.77 18.37 -10.24
N LEU A 490 16.89 17.26 -10.98
CA LEU A 490 15.77 16.61 -11.65
C LEU A 490 14.69 16.11 -10.67
N ASN A 491 15.09 15.56 -9.52
CA ASN A 491 14.18 15.17 -8.42
C ASN A 491 13.29 16.35 -7.98
N THR A 492 13.88 17.50 -7.67
CA THR A 492 13.15 18.71 -7.29
C THR A 492 12.23 19.18 -8.42
N GLU A 493 12.75 19.25 -9.65
CA GLU A 493 12.04 19.72 -10.84
C GLU A 493 10.83 18.85 -11.25
N ILE A 494 10.91 17.53 -11.06
CA ILE A 494 9.79 16.59 -11.28
C ILE A 494 8.69 16.84 -10.25
N SER A 495 9.04 16.91 -8.96
CA SER A 495 8.06 17.14 -7.90
C SER A 495 7.40 18.51 -8.01
N GLU A 496 8.17 19.55 -8.40
CA GLU A 496 7.65 20.88 -8.71
C GLU A 496 6.58 20.84 -9.83
N THR A 497 6.91 20.17 -10.94
CA THR A 497 6.01 20.00 -12.10
C THR A 497 4.70 19.32 -11.71
N ILE A 498 4.77 18.27 -10.89
CA ILE A 498 3.60 17.53 -10.42
C ILE A 498 2.74 18.42 -9.51
N TYR A 499 3.32 19.06 -8.49
CA TYR A 499 2.54 19.87 -7.54
C TYR A 499 1.88 21.08 -8.21
N TYR A 500 2.61 21.81 -9.05
CA TYR A 500 2.08 22.97 -9.75
C TYR A 500 0.89 22.61 -10.64
N ASN A 501 1.03 21.59 -11.50
CA ASN A 501 -0.04 21.19 -12.42
C ASN A 501 -1.23 20.56 -11.68
N ALA A 502 -0.99 19.82 -10.59
CA ALA A 502 -2.07 19.24 -9.80
C ALA A 502 -2.90 20.32 -9.08
N MET A 503 -2.24 21.33 -8.50
CA MET A 503 -2.93 22.47 -7.87
C MET A 503 -3.66 23.33 -8.90
N ASP A 504 -3.04 23.62 -10.05
CA ASP A 504 -3.66 24.43 -11.11
C ASP A 504 -4.90 23.74 -11.70
N GLU A 505 -4.87 22.41 -11.86
CA GLU A 505 -6.06 21.68 -12.31
C GLU A 505 -7.13 21.58 -11.22
N SER A 506 -6.73 21.44 -9.96
CA SER A 506 -7.69 21.53 -8.85
C SER A 506 -8.39 22.90 -8.78
N CYS A 507 -7.72 23.98 -9.19
CA CYS A 507 -8.36 25.29 -9.41
C CYS A 507 -9.30 25.30 -10.62
N ASN A 508 -8.94 24.63 -11.72
CA ASN A 508 -9.77 24.56 -12.92
C ASN A 508 -11.07 23.77 -12.66
N MET A 509 -10.99 22.66 -11.92
CA MET A 509 -12.12 21.78 -11.60
C MET A 509 -13.20 22.42 -10.71
N ILE A 510 -12.95 23.57 -10.08
CA ILE A 510 -14.01 24.28 -9.32
C ILE A 510 -15.19 24.69 -10.21
N LYS A 511 -14.97 24.83 -11.52
CA LYS A 511 -16.02 25.16 -12.51
C LYS A 511 -17.07 24.06 -12.65
N THR A 512 -16.69 22.80 -12.42
CA THR A 512 -17.55 21.62 -12.57
C THR A 512 -17.96 21.01 -11.22
N LEU A 513 -17.10 21.07 -10.21
CA LEU A 513 -17.30 20.40 -8.91
C LEU A 513 -17.42 21.36 -7.72
N GLY A 514 -17.18 22.66 -7.91
CA GLY A 514 -17.02 23.62 -6.83
C GLY A 514 -15.70 23.47 -6.06
N ALA A 515 -15.44 24.40 -5.15
CA ALA A 515 -14.39 24.22 -4.16
C ALA A 515 -14.81 23.20 -3.09
N HIS A 516 -13.86 22.49 -2.46
CA HIS A 516 -14.22 21.52 -1.41
C HIS A 516 -14.91 22.23 -0.22
N PRO A 517 -15.93 21.63 0.43
CA PRO A 517 -16.69 22.27 1.51
C PRO A 517 -15.87 22.80 2.70
N SER A 518 -14.68 22.24 2.92
CA SER A 518 -13.74 22.65 3.98
C SER A 518 -12.71 23.72 3.55
N PHE A 519 -12.86 24.35 2.37
CA PHE A 519 -11.87 25.28 1.81
C PHE A 519 -11.71 26.60 2.58
N SER A 520 -12.79 27.23 3.02
CA SER A 520 -12.83 28.65 3.43
C SER A 520 -11.91 29.07 4.58
N LEU A 521 -11.48 28.12 5.41
CA LEU A 521 -10.57 28.36 6.54
C LEU A 521 -9.18 27.70 6.34
N SER A 522 -8.94 27.11 5.17
CA SER A 522 -7.67 26.45 4.84
C SER A 522 -6.55 27.44 4.56
N PRO A 523 -5.27 27.07 4.78
CA PRO A 523 -4.12 27.85 4.30
C PRO A 523 -4.22 28.28 2.83
N ALA A 524 -4.73 27.40 1.95
CA ALA A 524 -4.96 27.70 0.54
C ALA A 524 -5.96 28.86 0.32
N ALA A 525 -6.99 29.00 1.16
CA ALA A 525 -7.91 30.16 1.07
C ALA A 525 -7.22 31.49 1.46
N ALA A 526 -6.18 31.44 2.29
CA ALA A 526 -5.29 32.57 2.57
C ALA A 526 -4.17 32.73 1.51
N GLY A 527 -4.17 31.92 0.44
CA GLY A 527 -3.19 31.96 -0.65
C GLY A 527 -1.88 31.22 -0.38
N TRP A 528 -1.77 30.48 0.74
CA TRP A 528 -0.58 29.70 1.07
C TRP A 528 -0.57 28.38 0.31
N LEU A 529 0.53 28.12 -0.39
CA LEU A 529 0.82 26.85 -1.04
C LEU A 529 1.75 25.99 -0.19
N GLN A 530 1.87 24.71 -0.53
CA GLN A 530 2.79 23.81 0.18
C GLN A 530 4.23 24.34 0.18
N ILE A 531 4.69 24.98 -0.90
CA ILE A 531 6.02 25.59 -0.99
C ILE A 531 6.25 26.71 0.03
N ASP A 532 5.18 27.42 0.44
CA ASP A 532 5.25 28.53 1.40
C ASP A 532 5.41 28.02 2.84
N CYS A 533 5.12 26.73 3.08
CA CYS A 533 5.32 26.06 4.38
C CYS A 533 6.77 25.58 4.62
N TRP A 534 7.72 25.93 3.75
CA TRP A 534 9.13 25.51 3.83
C TRP A 534 10.09 26.69 3.65
N SER A 535 11.22 26.65 4.34
CA SER A 535 12.24 27.68 4.25
C SER A 535 13.11 27.52 3.00
N GLY A 536 12.85 28.34 1.97
CA GLY A 536 13.71 28.46 0.78
C GLY A 536 13.71 27.23 -0.14
N PRO A 537 12.55 26.78 -0.66
CA PRO A 537 12.51 25.72 -1.65
C PRO A 537 13.25 26.14 -2.94
N ARG A 538 13.94 25.19 -3.58
CA ARG A 538 14.57 25.38 -4.90
C ARG A 538 13.48 25.29 -5.97
N LEU A 539 12.98 26.44 -6.41
CA LEU A 539 12.01 26.56 -7.51
C LEU A 539 12.76 26.64 -8.85
N SER A 540 12.13 26.18 -9.93
CA SER A 540 12.58 26.46 -11.31
C SER A 540 11.84 27.66 -11.89
N GLU A 541 12.40 28.24 -12.97
CA GLU A 541 11.78 29.37 -13.68
C GLU A 541 10.60 28.96 -14.57
N ARG A 542 10.18 27.68 -14.58
CA ARG A 542 9.12 27.17 -15.46
C ARG A 542 7.70 27.56 -15.05
N TYR A 543 7.48 27.98 -13.80
CA TYR A 543 6.14 28.08 -13.23
C TYR A 543 5.86 29.42 -12.53
N ASP A 544 4.76 30.06 -12.90
CA ASP A 544 4.29 31.30 -12.28
C ASP A 544 3.48 30.99 -11.01
N TRP A 545 4.21 30.83 -9.91
CA TRP A 545 3.65 30.68 -8.58
C TRP A 545 2.81 31.88 -8.12
N GLY A 546 3.00 33.08 -8.70
CA GLY A 546 2.16 34.25 -8.43
C GLY A 546 0.77 34.10 -9.03
N ALA A 547 0.69 33.75 -10.31
CA ALA A 547 -0.56 33.45 -10.99
C ALA A 547 -1.30 32.26 -10.37
N LEU A 548 -0.59 31.21 -9.94
CA LEU A 548 -1.22 30.07 -9.25
C LEU A 548 -1.86 30.50 -7.92
N ARG A 549 -1.20 31.30 -7.08
CA ARG A 549 -1.79 31.80 -5.82
C ARG A 549 -3.07 32.62 -6.09
N GLN A 550 -3.10 33.44 -7.15
CA GLN A 550 -4.31 34.19 -7.56
C GLN A 550 -5.47 33.30 -8.03
N LYS A 551 -5.20 32.07 -8.48
CA LYS A 551 -6.24 31.07 -8.76
C LYS A 551 -6.68 30.38 -7.47
N VAL A 552 -5.73 29.92 -6.66
CA VAL A 552 -5.98 29.11 -5.45
C VAL A 552 -6.87 29.84 -4.43
N VAL A 553 -6.67 31.15 -4.21
CA VAL A 553 -7.55 31.96 -3.32
C VAL A 553 -9.02 32.01 -3.76
N LYS A 554 -9.32 31.72 -5.03
CA LYS A 554 -10.71 31.66 -5.55
C LYS A 554 -11.39 30.32 -5.29
N GLY A 555 -10.62 29.30 -4.90
CA GLY A 555 -11.10 27.95 -4.63
C GLY A 555 -10.21 26.87 -5.24
N VAL A 556 -10.11 25.74 -4.54
CA VAL A 556 -9.57 24.48 -5.06
C VAL A 556 -10.58 23.34 -4.85
N CYS A 557 -10.64 22.40 -5.77
CA CYS A 557 -11.53 21.24 -5.68
C CYS A 557 -11.04 20.20 -4.66
N ASN A 558 -9.74 20.15 -4.38
CA ASN A 558 -9.08 19.14 -3.54
C ASN A 558 -8.30 19.81 -2.40
N SER A 559 -8.50 19.37 -1.15
CA SER A 559 -7.73 19.90 -0.02
C SER A 559 -6.24 19.50 -0.05
N LEU A 560 -5.93 18.34 -0.64
CA LEU A 560 -4.60 17.76 -0.80
C LEU A 560 -4.53 17.03 -2.15
N VAL A 561 -3.37 17.07 -2.80
CA VAL A 561 -3.17 16.55 -4.17
C VAL A 561 -1.99 15.59 -4.38
N THR A 562 -0.93 15.67 -3.56
CA THR A 562 0.34 14.95 -3.78
C THR A 562 0.80 14.16 -2.55
N VAL A 563 1.19 12.91 -2.75
CA VAL A 563 1.75 11.99 -1.73
C VAL A 563 2.64 10.97 -2.42
N TYR A 564 3.83 10.68 -1.88
CA TYR A 564 4.77 9.73 -2.51
C TYR A 564 4.72 8.39 -1.76
N MET A 565 3.80 7.54 -2.21
CA MET A 565 3.48 6.23 -1.62
C MET A 565 4.48 5.13 -2.03
N PRO A 566 4.52 3.98 -1.31
CA PRO A 566 5.22 2.79 -1.79
C PRO A 566 4.43 2.19 -2.96
N THR A 567 5.11 1.93 -4.08
CA THR A 567 4.47 1.46 -5.31
C THR A 567 4.75 -0.01 -5.62
N LYS A 568 5.17 -0.81 -4.63
CA LYS A 568 5.61 -2.21 -4.80
C LYS A 568 4.76 -3.07 -5.75
N GLU A 569 3.44 -3.00 -5.63
CA GLU A 569 2.54 -3.80 -6.47
C GLU A 569 2.42 -3.26 -7.91
N SER A 570 2.32 -1.94 -8.08
CA SER A 570 2.20 -1.33 -9.41
C SER A 570 3.54 -1.29 -10.17
N SER A 571 4.67 -1.18 -9.47
CA SER A 571 6.00 -1.22 -10.08
C SER A 571 6.40 -2.64 -10.53
N LEU A 572 5.81 -3.68 -9.94
CA LEU A 572 5.89 -5.05 -10.47
C LEU A 572 5.12 -5.22 -11.81
N LEU A 573 4.05 -4.45 -12.04
CA LEU A 573 3.32 -4.46 -13.32
C LEU A 573 4.08 -3.71 -14.42
N THR A 574 4.71 -2.58 -14.08
CA THR A 574 5.46 -1.75 -15.05
C THR A 574 6.91 -2.22 -15.25
N GLY A 575 7.48 -2.94 -14.28
CA GLY A 575 8.86 -3.41 -14.30
C GLY A 575 9.91 -2.35 -13.94
N TYR A 576 9.53 -1.34 -13.15
CA TYR A 576 10.41 -0.24 -12.70
C TYR A 576 10.66 -0.25 -11.18
N SER A 577 11.53 0.64 -10.70
CA SER A 577 11.83 0.83 -9.28
C SER A 577 10.62 1.35 -8.48
N GLU A 578 10.57 0.99 -7.20
CA GLU A 578 9.50 1.38 -6.30
C GLU A 578 9.60 2.86 -5.91
N GLY A 579 8.55 3.64 -6.13
CA GLY A 579 8.42 5.00 -5.63
C GLY A 579 9.60 5.90 -5.98
N THR A 580 10.22 6.44 -4.94
CA THR A 580 11.47 7.22 -5.00
C THR A 580 12.74 6.36 -4.96
N SER A 581 12.65 5.08 -4.60
CA SER A 581 13.83 4.26 -4.26
C SER A 581 14.81 4.09 -5.43
N PRO A 582 16.13 4.10 -5.17
CA PRO A 582 17.13 3.63 -6.11
C PRO A 582 16.92 2.16 -6.50
N ILE A 583 17.63 1.71 -7.52
CA ILE A 583 17.59 0.31 -7.96
C ILE A 583 18.20 -0.57 -6.85
N VAL A 584 17.39 -1.47 -6.28
CA VAL A 584 17.80 -2.30 -5.12
C VAL A 584 18.88 -3.33 -5.49
N SER A 585 18.83 -3.85 -6.72
CA SER A 585 19.83 -4.72 -7.35
C SER A 585 19.51 -4.81 -8.84
N HIS A 586 20.53 -4.96 -9.70
CA HIS A 586 20.32 -5.30 -11.11
C HIS A 586 20.12 -6.80 -11.37
N VAL A 587 20.05 -7.64 -10.33
CA VAL A 587 19.75 -9.08 -10.42
C VAL A 587 18.64 -9.46 -9.46
N HIS A 588 17.54 -9.95 -10.01
CA HIS A 588 16.40 -10.47 -9.26
C HIS A 588 16.31 -11.99 -9.42
N THR A 589 15.83 -12.68 -8.39
CA THR A 589 15.57 -14.12 -8.48
C THR A 589 14.10 -14.32 -8.81
N GLN A 590 13.79 -14.87 -9.99
CA GLN A 590 12.42 -15.24 -10.35
C GLN A 590 12.16 -16.70 -10.01
N SER A 591 11.13 -16.95 -9.20
CA SER A 591 10.56 -18.29 -9.00
C SER A 591 9.59 -18.62 -10.13
N VAL A 592 9.75 -19.79 -10.73
CA VAL A 592 8.86 -20.38 -11.74
C VAL A 592 8.64 -21.86 -11.40
N LEU A 593 7.74 -22.59 -12.08
CA LEU A 593 7.45 -24.00 -11.77
C LEU A 593 8.70 -24.89 -11.91
N THR A 594 9.55 -24.58 -12.90
CA THR A 594 10.81 -25.30 -13.16
C THR A 594 11.98 -24.93 -12.25
N GLY A 595 11.82 -24.02 -11.29
CA GLY A 595 12.85 -23.68 -10.31
C GLY A 595 13.02 -22.18 -10.12
N ARG A 596 14.25 -21.75 -9.81
CA ARG A 596 14.58 -20.33 -9.67
C ARG A 596 15.72 -19.93 -10.57
N TYR A 597 15.55 -18.79 -11.23
CA TYR A 597 16.51 -18.27 -12.19
C TYR A 597 16.87 -16.82 -11.85
N PRO A 598 18.15 -16.43 -11.98
CA PRO A 598 18.53 -15.03 -11.96
C PRO A 598 17.98 -14.35 -13.22
N VAL A 599 17.42 -13.16 -13.05
CA VAL A 599 16.99 -12.26 -14.13
C VAL A 599 17.77 -10.96 -13.93
N VAL A 600 18.55 -10.57 -14.94
CA VAL A 600 19.34 -9.33 -14.91
C VAL A 600 18.47 -8.18 -15.47
N SER A 601 18.67 -6.96 -14.97
CA SER A 601 17.99 -5.75 -15.45
C SER A 601 18.15 -5.59 -16.96
N LYS A 602 17.02 -5.52 -17.67
CA LYS A 602 16.97 -5.36 -19.14
C LYS A 602 17.69 -4.10 -19.61
N TYR A 603 17.70 -3.03 -18.81
CA TYR A 603 18.38 -1.77 -19.14
C TYR A 603 19.89 -1.91 -19.03
N LEU A 604 20.39 -2.53 -17.95
CA LEU A 604 21.83 -2.79 -17.80
C LEU A 604 22.34 -3.76 -18.87
N MET A 605 21.60 -4.84 -19.16
CA MET A 605 21.98 -5.75 -20.24
C MET A 605 22.04 -5.02 -21.57
N LYS A 606 20.98 -4.28 -21.95
CA LYS A 606 20.98 -3.54 -23.22
C LYS A 606 22.15 -2.56 -23.35
N ILE A 607 22.48 -1.82 -22.30
CA ILE A 607 23.64 -0.90 -22.30
C ILE A 607 24.96 -1.66 -22.49
N LEU A 608 25.09 -2.87 -21.94
CA LEU A 608 26.28 -3.70 -22.12
C LEU A 608 26.29 -4.46 -23.46
N GLU A 609 25.12 -4.76 -24.03
CA GLU A 609 24.94 -5.30 -25.40
C GLU A 609 25.31 -4.22 -26.44
N ASP A 610 24.78 -3.00 -26.31
CA ASP A 610 25.06 -1.83 -27.17
C ASP A 610 26.55 -1.37 -27.11
N LEU A 611 27.32 -1.86 -26.13
CA LEU A 611 28.76 -1.62 -25.96
C LEU A 611 29.64 -2.83 -26.32
N ASP A 612 29.08 -3.92 -26.85
CA ASP A 612 29.75 -5.21 -27.12
C ASP A 612 30.45 -5.85 -25.89
N LEU A 613 30.00 -5.51 -24.68
CA LEU A 613 30.55 -6.01 -23.40
C LEU A 613 29.81 -7.24 -22.86
N TRP A 614 28.55 -7.46 -23.25
CA TRP A 614 27.69 -8.51 -22.68
C TRP A 614 28.12 -9.94 -23.08
N THR A 615 29.11 -10.45 -22.35
CA THR A 615 29.65 -11.81 -22.50
C THR A 615 29.19 -12.73 -21.37
N GLU A 616 29.30 -14.05 -21.57
CA GLU A 616 28.98 -15.06 -20.55
C GLU A 616 29.81 -14.87 -19.26
N ASP A 617 31.10 -14.55 -19.37
CA ASP A 617 31.94 -14.24 -18.22
C ASP A 617 31.48 -12.97 -17.48
N LEU A 618 31.17 -11.89 -18.21
CA LEU A 618 30.68 -10.65 -17.60
C LEU A 618 29.33 -10.85 -16.89
N ARG A 619 28.40 -11.55 -17.55
CA ARG A 619 27.11 -11.95 -16.99
C ARG A 619 27.28 -12.74 -15.68
N ASN A 620 28.16 -13.75 -15.68
CA ASN A 620 28.41 -14.58 -14.51
C ASN A 620 29.02 -13.74 -13.36
N LYS A 621 29.88 -12.75 -13.67
CA LYS A 621 30.40 -11.77 -12.68
C LYS A 621 29.30 -10.86 -12.11
N VAL A 622 28.39 -10.34 -12.93
CA VAL A 622 27.22 -9.54 -12.46
C VAL A 622 26.32 -10.37 -11.55
N ILE A 623 26.05 -11.63 -11.89
CA ILE A 623 25.25 -12.55 -11.07
C ILE A 623 25.96 -12.87 -9.74
N ALA A 624 27.26 -13.19 -9.77
CA ALA A 624 28.06 -13.47 -8.56
C ALA A 624 28.13 -12.26 -7.62
N ASN A 625 28.19 -11.05 -8.17
CA ASN A 625 28.14 -9.79 -7.41
C ASN A 625 26.71 -9.39 -6.98
N ASN A 626 25.72 -10.28 -7.11
CA ASN A 626 24.31 -10.02 -6.75
C ASN A 626 23.73 -8.76 -7.42
N GLY A 627 24.12 -8.51 -8.67
CA GLY A 627 23.71 -7.35 -9.45
C GLY A 627 24.46 -6.05 -9.15
N SER A 628 25.53 -6.08 -8.33
CA SER A 628 26.50 -4.97 -8.29
C SER A 628 27.42 -5.02 -9.51
N VAL A 629 27.65 -3.84 -10.11
CA VAL A 629 28.63 -3.65 -11.21
C VAL A 629 29.92 -2.98 -10.75
N GLN A 630 30.00 -2.49 -9.52
CA GLN A 630 31.09 -1.59 -9.08
C GLN A 630 32.47 -2.23 -9.15
N ASN A 631 32.56 -3.51 -8.79
CA ASN A 631 33.81 -4.28 -8.74
C ASN A 631 34.12 -5.02 -10.05
N ILE A 632 33.53 -4.61 -11.17
CA ILE A 632 33.71 -5.23 -12.49
C ILE A 632 34.48 -4.26 -13.39
N GLU A 633 35.81 -4.36 -13.42
CA GLU A 633 36.69 -3.43 -14.13
C GLU A 633 36.43 -3.35 -15.64
N ALA A 634 35.92 -4.42 -16.24
CA ALA A 634 35.52 -4.46 -17.65
C ALA A 634 34.34 -3.53 -17.98
N ILE A 635 33.59 -3.05 -16.99
CA ILE A 635 32.50 -2.08 -17.19
C ILE A 635 33.07 -0.66 -17.01
N PRO A 636 32.91 0.24 -17.99
CA PRO A 636 33.37 1.63 -17.90
C PRO A 636 32.88 2.35 -16.63
N LEU A 637 33.74 3.20 -16.05
CA LEU A 637 33.45 3.86 -14.77
C LEU A 637 32.16 4.69 -14.81
N ASN A 638 31.90 5.41 -15.91
CA ASN A 638 30.66 6.18 -16.08
C ASN A 638 29.40 5.30 -16.02
N ILE A 639 29.44 4.08 -16.55
CA ILE A 639 28.33 3.13 -16.45
C ILE A 639 28.21 2.58 -15.03
N ARG A 640 29.34 2.25 -14.37
CA ARG A 640 29.33 1.82 -12.96
C ARG A 640 28.74 2.87 -12.03
N GLU A 641 29.12 4.14 -12.19
CA GLU A 641 28.56 5.25 -11.41
C GLU A 641 27.05 5.40 -11.58
N VAL A 642 26.53 5.35 -12.82
CA VAL A 642 25.08 5.43 -13.09
C VAL A 642 24.32 4.24 -12.50
N HIS A 643 24.90 3.04 -12.56
CA HIS A 643 24.26 1.79 -12.13
C HIS A 643 24.61 1.35 -10.70
N LYS A 644 24.92 2.29 -9.79
CA LYS A 644 24.96 2.00 -8.33
C LYS A 644 23.64 1.40 -7.85
N THR A 645 23.75 0.36 -7.02
CA THR A 645 22.61 -0.18 -6.27
C THR A 645 22.36 0.63 -5.01
N VAL A 646 21.18 0.47 -4.40
CA VAL A 646 20.81 1.17 -3.16
C VAL A 646 21.80 0.95 -2.00
N TRP A 647 22.57 -0.14 -2.00
CA TRP A 647 23.58 -0.48 -0.99
C TRP A 647 24.92 0.25 -1.19
N GLU A 648 25.08 0.93 -2.32
CA GLU A 648 26.30 1.60 -2.78
C GLU A 648 26.11 3.13 -2.83
N ILE A 649 24.90 3.60 -2.49
CA ILE A 649 24.52 5.01 -2.43
C ILE A 649 24.46 5.44 -0.96
N ASP A 650 25.06 6.58 -0.65
CA ASP A 650 24.99 7.17 0.69
C ASP A 650 23.54 7.53 1.04
N SER A 651 23.00 6.93 2.12
CA SER A 651 21.64 7.18 2.60
C SER A 651 21.38 8.66 2.95
N THR A 652 22.41 9.44 3.28
CA THR A 652 22.25 10.89 3.49
C THR A 652 21.91 11.62 2.18
N ARG A 653 22.38 11.13 1.02
CA ARG A 653 22.04 11.71 -0.30
C ARG A 653 20.59 11.42 -0.67
N ILE A 654 20.14 10.19 -0.45
CA ILE A 654 18.73 9.78 -0.65
C ILE A 654 17.81 10.64 0.24
N LEU A 655 18.20 10.86 1.50
CA LEU A 655 17.45 11.68 2.45
C LEU A 655 17.51 13.18 2.12
N GLN A 656 18.62 13.69 1.58
CA GLN A 656 18.70 15.07 1.09
C GLN A 656 17.72 15.29 -0.06
N MET A 657 17.65 14.36 -1.02
CA MET A 657 16.69 14.44 -2.13
C MET A 657 15.23 14.40 -1.66
N ALA A 658 14.93 13.71 -0.55
CA ALA A 658 13.62 13.78 0.12
C ALA A 658 13.34 15.19 0.64
N ILE A 659 14.27 15.77 1.40
CA ILE A 659 14.17 17.14 1.91
C ILE A 659 13.98 18.15 0.76
N ASP A 660 14.69 17.97 -0.36
CA ASP A 660 14.62 18.87 -1.51
C ASP A 660 13.29 18.79 -2.30
N ARG A 661 12.53 17.68 -2.20
CA ARG A 661 11.23 17.50 -2.90
C ARG A 661 10.01 17.71 -2.00
N ALA A 662 10.16 17.54 -0.69
CA ALA A 662 9.07 17.69 0.28
C ALA A 662 8.30 19.05 0.25
N PRO A 663 8.89 20.20 -0.19
CA PRO A 663 8.14 21.43 -0.46
C PRO A 663 7.07 21.33 -1.55
N PHE A 664 7.07 20.26 -2.35
CA PHE A 664 6.06 19.99 -3.38
C PHE A 664 5.15 18.80 -3.00
N ILE A 665 5.24 18.30 -1.76
CA ILE A 665 4.44 17.18 -1.27
C ILE A 665 3.55 17.66 -0.13
N CYS A 666 2.29 17.97 -0.45
CA CYS A 666 1.32 18.48 0.53
C CYS A 666 0.91 17.44 1.59
N GLN A 667 0.98 16.13 1.29
CA GLN A 667 0.88 15.05 2.27
C GLN A 667 2.29 14.71 2.79
N SER A 668 2.73 13.46 2.77
CA SER A 668 4.11 13.05 3.09
C SER A 668 4.63 12.03 2.06
N GLU A 669 5.74 11.35 2.38
CA GLU A 669 6.40 10.36 1.54
C GLU A 669 6.88 9.15 2.36
N SER A 670 6.72 7.94 1.81
CA SER A 670 7.14 6.69 2.45
C SER A 670 8.65 6.46 2.33
N MET A 671 9.43 7.15 3.16
CA MET A 671 10.90 7.01 3.16
C MET A 671 11.35 5.61 3.61
N ILE A 672 11.74 4.77 2.65
CA ILE A 672 12.45 3.52 2.92
C ILE A 672 13.95 3.83 3.03
N ILE A 673 14.56 3.44 4.15
CA ILE A 673 16.01 3.57 4.37
C ILE A 673 16.64 2.18 4.23
N TYR A 674 17.76 2.09 3.50
CA TYR A 674 18.44 0.83 3.20
C TYR A 674 19.83 0.85 3.82
N LEU A 675 20.07 0.00 4.83
CA LEU A 675 21.33 -0.10 5.56
C LEU A 675 21.57 -1.57 5.93
N ASP A 676 22.70 -2.17 5.53
CA ASP A 676 22.96 -3.60 5.79
C ASP A 676 23.03 -3.92 7.29
N LYS A 677 23.83 -3.16 8.03
CA LYS A 677 24.07 -3.32 9.47
C LYS A 677 23.96 -1.97 10.17
N PRO A 678 22.74 -1.41 10.27
CA PRO A 678 22.51 -0.05 10.76
C PRO A 678 23.00 0.10 12.19
N SER A 679 23.81 1.13 12.46
CA SER A 679 24.15 1.49 13.84
C SER A 679 23.12 2.44 14.43
N ILE A 680 22.91 2.39 15.76
CA ILE A 680 22.02 3.33 16.45
C ILE A 680 22.47 4.79 16.24
N SER A 681 23.78 5.03 16.08
CA SER A 681 24.35 6.36 15.80
C SER A 681 24.00 6.86 14.40
N GLU A 682 24.08 5.99 13.40
CA GLU A 682 23.76 6.26 12.00
C GLU A 682 22.26 6.49 11.79
N LEU A 683 21.41 5.63 12.36
CA LEU A 683 19.96 5.85 12.38
C LEU A 683 19.58 7.15 13.09
N THR A 684 20.27 7.48 14.20
CA THR A 684 20.09 8.77 14.88
C THR A 684 20.47 9.93 13.96
N GLN A 685 21.63 9.87 13.29
CA GLN A 685 22.08 10.92 12.37
C GLN A 685 21.10 11.15 11.22
N LEU A 686 20.61 10.08 10.58
CA LEU A 686 19.63 10.16 9.50
C LEU A 686 18.30 10.75 9.99
N LEU A 687 17.74 10.26 11.10
CA LEU A 687 16.48 10.79 11.61
C LEU A 687 16.59 12.24 12.12
N PHE A 688 17.72 12.64 12.70
CA PHE A 688 17.98 14.04 13.04
C PHE A 688 18.17 14.92 11.80
N MET A 689 18.77 14.41 10.72
CA MET A 689 18.86 15.11 9.44
C MET A 689 17.46 15.32 8.84
N GLY A 690 16.63 14.26 8.78
CA GLY A 690 15.25 14.36 8.28
C GLY A 690 14.38 15.31 9.11
N TRP A 691 14.50 15.24 10.44
CA TRP A 691 13.82 16.16 11.37
C TRP A 691 14.23 17.62 11.16
N ARG A 692 15.55 17.91 11.10
CA ARG A 692 16.06 19.28 10.87
C ARG A 692 15.77 19.81 9.48
N GLY A 693 15.75 18.93 8.47
CA GLY A 693 15.24 19.24 7.13
C GLY A 693 13.72 19.47 7.10
N GLY A 694 13.02 19.17 8.20
CA GLY A 694 11.59 19.41 8.36
C GLY A 694 10.70 18.39 7.66
N LEU A 695 11.20 17.19 7.38
CA LEU A 695 10.39 16.09 6.84
C LEU A 695 9.18 15.81 7.74
N LYS A 696 8.10 15.32 7.13
CA LYS A 696 6.87 14.92 7.82
C LYS A 696 6.96 13.47 8.30
N THR A 697 7.49 12.59 7.45
CA THR A 697 7.85 11.21 7.77
C THR A 697 9.37 11.10 7.74
N GLY A 698 10.00 10.77 8.87
CA GLY A 698 11.44 10.59 8.95
C GLY A 698 11.90 9.26 8.39
N MET A 699 11.10 8.20 8.60
CA MET A 699 11.33 6.87 8.05
C MET A 699 10.03 6.06 8.08
N TYR A 700 9.63 5.50 6.95
CA TYR A 700 8.55 4.50 6.89
C TYR A 700 9.07 3.13 7.36
N ARG A 701 10.11 2.61 6.72
CA ARG A 701 10.66 1.27 7.00
C ARG A 701 12.17 1.22 6.80
N LEU A 702 12.87 0.50 7.66
CA LEU A 702 14.29 0.19 7.54
C LEU A 702 14.48 -1.19 6.88
N GLN A 703 15.29 -1.28 5.82
CA GLN A 703 15.59 -2.52 5.11
C GLN A 703 17.08 -2.88 5.18
N GLY A 704 17.38 -4.01 5.83
CA GLY A 704 18.71 -4.63 5.79
C GLY A 704 18.92 -5.54 4.59
N LYS A 705 20.17 -5.69 4.14
CA LYS A 705 20.53 -6.57 3.01
C LYS A 705 20.11 -8.01 3.30
N THR A 706 20.37 -8.49 4.52
CA THR A 706 19.88 -9.81 4.99
C THR A 706 18.37 -9.94 5.15
N THR A 707 17.60 -8.84 5.07
CA THR A 707 16.12 -8.84 5.05
C THR A 707 15.62 -8.92 3.60
N VAL A 708 16.21 -8.14 2.70
CA VAL A 708 15.96 -8.22 1.24
C VAL A 708 16.37 -9.58 0.69
N ASP A 709 17.51 -10.12 1.14
CA ASP A 709 17.96 -11.48 0.83
C ASP A 709 17.23 -12.55 1.67
N ARG A 710 16.61 -12.23 2.82
CA ARG A 710 15.69 -13.17 3.48
C ARG A 710 14.43 -13.38 2.67
N PHE A 711 13.88 -12.36 2.02
CA PHE A 711 12.81 -12.58 1.04
C PHE A 711 13.22 -13.53 -0.10
N LYS A 712 14.52 -13.62 -0.44
CA LYS A 712 15.07 -14.64 -1.36
C LYS A 712 15.31 -16.02 -0.72
N ARG A 713 15.44 -16.12 0.62
CA ARG A 713 15.73 -17.35 1.39
C ARG A 713 14.52 -17.98 2.11
N THR A 714 13.46 -17.25 2.46
CA THR A 714 12.21 -17.84 3.00
C THR A 714 11.38 -18.56 1.93
N GLN A 715 11.70 -18.37 0.66
CA GLN A 715 11.62 -19.45 -0.31
C GLN A 715 13.03 -20.06 -0.41
N GLY A 716 13.23 -21.35 -0.17
CA GLY A 716 14.59 -21.90 -0.01
C GLY A 716 15.41 -21.97 -1.31
N VAL A 717 16.66 -21.51 -1.29
CA VAL A 717 17.75 -22.00 -2.16
C VAL A 717 18.75 -22.67 -1.24
N ALA A 718 19.11 -23.92 -1.52
CA ALA A 718 20.23 -24.57 -0.84
C ALA A 718 21.53 -24.08 -1.49
N ASP A 719 22.40 -23.43 -0.72
CA ASP A 719 23.71 -22.99 -1.20
C ASP A 719 24.55 -24.23 -1.59
N GLY A 720 25.09 -24.22 -2.82
CA GLY A 720 25.68 -25.38 -3.49
C GLY A 720 27.06 -25.81 -2.99
N ASN A 721 27.20 -26.12 -1.70
CA ASN A 721 28.32 -26.89 -1.17
C ASN A 721 27.86 -28.29 -0.78
N THR A 722 28.73 -29.29 -1.02
CA THR A 722 28.44 -30.72 -0.91
C THR A 722 27.90 -31.11 0.47
N VAL A 723 26.57 -31.22 0.58
CA VAL A 723 25.91 -31.64 1.81
C VAL A 723 26.20 -33.12 2.05
N LYS A 724 27.07 -33.42 3.01
CA LYS A 724 27.05 -34.73 3.67
C LYS A 724 25.72 -34.86 4.40
N THR A 725 24.84 -35.73 3.90
CA THR A 725 23.49 -35.93 4.43
C THR A 725 23.54 -36.43 5.88
N GLN A 726 23.44 -35.52 6.86
CA GLN A 726 23.13 -35.89 8.23
C GLN A 726 21.62 -36.14 8.33
N VAL A 727 21.25 -37.41 8.48
CA VAL A 727 19.87 -37.80 8.78
C VAL A 727 19.55 -37.37 10.22
N THR A 728 18.72 -36.34 10.37
CA THR A 728 18.21 -35.90 11.68
C THR A 728 16.86 -36.56 11.95
N THR A 729 16.86 -37.59 12.79
CA THR A 729 15.62 -38.24 13.25
C THR A 729 14.90 -37.32 14.25
N ILE A 730 13.74 -36.77 13.86
CA ILE A 730 12.88 -36.00 14.77
C ILE A 730 11.92 -36.95 15.49
N THR A 731 12.20 -37.24 16.76
CA THR A 731 11.29 -37.99 17.63
C THR A 731 10.27 -37.03 18.27
N THR A 732 9.01 -37.10 17.84
CA THR A 732 7.93 -36.38 18.52
C THR A 732 7.33 -37.27 19.61
N ILE A 733 7.37 -36.83 20.86
CA ILE A 733 6.69 -37.51 21.98
C ILE A 733 5.32 -36.87 22.15
N VAL A 734 4.26 -37.65 21.93
CA VAL A 734 2.88 -37.23 22.24
C VAL A 734 2.51 -37.78 23.62
N LEU A 735 2.19 -36.89 24.55
CA LEU A 735 1.67 -37.24 25.87
C LEU A 735 0.14 -37.26 25.83
N PHE A 736 -0.46 -38.38 26.24
CA PHE A 736 -1.89 -38.48 26.50
C PHE A 736 -2.13 -38.54 28.01
N GLU A 737 -2.96 -37.63 28.53
CA GLU A 737 -3.48 -37.71 29.89
C GLU A 737 -4.83 -38.43 29.86
N VAL A 738 -4.94 -39.55 30.58
CA VAL A 738 -6.17 -40.34 30.68
C VAL A 738 -6.65 -40.33 32.13
N SER A 739 -7.62 -39.46 32.43
CA SER A 739 -8.26 -39.44 33.74
C SER A 739 -9.22 -40.62 33.89
N SER A 740 -8.90 -41.56 34.78
CA SER A 740 -9.86 -42.59 35.22
C SER A 740 -10.33 -42.32 36.65
N SER A 741 -11.61 -42.60 36.93
CA SER A 741 -12.26 -42.26 38.20
C SER A 741 -11.94 -43.25 39.33
N ARG A 742 -10.66 -43.31 39.73
CA ARG A 742 -10.11 -43.78 41.02
C ARG A 742 -8.60 -43.50 41.00
N GLY A 743 -8.12 -42.71 41.97
CA GLY A 743 -6.84 -42.03 41.86
C GLY A 743 -5.59 -42.92 41.80
N PHE A 744 -5.14 -43.22 40.59
CA PHE A 744 -3.76 -43.56 40.23
C PHE A 744 -3.48 -43.05 38.81
N THR A 745 -2.58 -42.08 38.66
CA THR A 745 -2.19 -41.56 37.34
C THR A 745 -1.10 -42.44 36.74
N GLN A 746 -1.35 -42.99 35.54
CA GLN A 746 -0.40 -43.84 34.83
C GLN A 746 -0.13 -43.24 33.44
N TYR A 747 1.12 -42.85 33.17
CA TYR A 747 1.52 -42.29 31.88
C TYR A 747 1.83 -43.42 30.88
N MET A 748 1.11 -43.46 29.75
CA MET A 748 1.50 -44.27 28.60
C MET A 748 2.32 -43.42 27.63
N TYR A 749 3.45 -43.98 27.19
CA TYR A 749 4.29 -43.41 26.15
C TYR A 749 4.12 -44.23 24.87
N THR A 750 3.91 -43.56 23.73
CA THR A 750 3.91 -44.21 22.42
C THR A 750 4.83 -43.43 21.49
N VAL A 751 5.85 -44.10 20.95
CA VAL A 751 6.79 -43.49 20.00
C VAL A 751 6.38 -43.90 18.60
N GLN A 752 6.01 -42.92 17.76
CA GLN A 752 5.61 -43.16 16.38
C GLN A 752 6.57 -42.45 15.42
N THR A 753 7.37 -43.23 14.70
CA THR A 753 8.38 -42.72 13.77
C THR A 753 7.78 -42.55 12.37
N TYR A 754 7.58 -41.30 11.93
CA TYR A 754 7.13 -41.00 10.57
C TYR A 754 8.33 -40.76 9.64
N VAL A 755 8.46 -41.58 8.59
CA VAL A 755 9.38 -41.32 7.47
C VAL A 755 8.57 -40.73 6.33
N ASN A 756 8.70 -39.42 6.09
CA ASN A 756 7.91 -38.73 5.08
C ASN A 756 8.66 -38.71 3.74
N ILE A 757 8.40 -39.69 2.88
CA ILE A 757 8.98 -39.78 1.52
C ILE A 757 8.02 -39.12 0.52
N SER A 758 8.40 -37.95 0.02
CA SER A 758 7.67 -37.29 -1.07
C SER A 758 8.00 -37.94 -2.41
N ARG A 759 6.98 -38.29 -3.21
CA ARG A 759 7.12 -39.05 -4.46
C ARG A 759 7.77 -38.22 -5.58
N ARG A 760 8.76 -38.81 -6.26
CA ARG A 760 8.71 -38.97 -7.73
C ARG A 760 8.83 -40.45 -8.04
N HIS A 761 8.02 -40.93 -8.98
CA HIS A 761 8.20 -42.25 -9.58
C HIS A 761 9.18 -42.11 -10.74
N GLU A 762 10.21 -42.94 -10.74
CA GLU A 762 10.88 -43.42 -11.96
C GLU A 762 11.31 -44.86 -11.68
N HIS A 763 11.22 -45.74 -12.69
CA HIS A 763 11.37 -47.17 -12.50
C HIS A 763 12.86 -47.57 -12.43
N PHE A 764 13.20 -48.41 -11.45
CA PHE A 764 14.26 -49.40 -11.62
C PHE A 764 13.63 -50.79 -11.51
N GLU A 765 13.53 -51.48 -12.65
CA GLU A 765 13.14 -52.88 -12.66
C GLU A 765 14.26 -53.76 -12.08
N THR A 766 13.94 -54.37 -10.94
CA THR A 766 14.28 -55.74 -10.55
C THR A 766 15.68 -56.30 -10.86
N THR A 767 16.38 -56.74 -9.80
CA THR A 767 16.81 -58.15 -9.71
C THR A 767 16.94 -58.65 -8.26
N SER A 768 16.15 -59.68 -7.95
CA SER A 768 16.36 -60.74 -6.95
C SER A 768 16.72 -60.43 -5.47
N ASN A 769 15.73 -60.74 -4.61
CA ASN A 769 15.83 -61.67 -3.47
C ASN A 769 16.83 -61.41 -2.32
N LYS A 770 16.29 -60.96 -1.18
CA LYS A 770 15.85 -61.86 -0.09
C LYS A 770 15.05 -61.11 0.99
N CYS A 771 13.89 -61.65 1.36
CA CYS A 771 13.23 -61.29 2.62
C CYS A 771 13.92 -62.02 3.78
N THR A 772 14.05 -61.37 4.93
CA THR A 772 14.15 -62.02 6.24
C THR A 772 13.02 -61.52 7.14
N THR A 773 12.45 -62.44 7.91
CA THR A 773 11.25 -62.25 8.74
C THR A 773 11.61 -61.91 10.21
N SER A 774 10.59 -61.68 11.02
CA SER A 774 10.65 -61.02 12.34
C SER A 774 11.24 -61.85 13.51
N GLU A 775 12.44 -62.43 13.36
CA GLU A 775 13.10 -63.19 14.45
C GLU A 775 14.48 -62.66 14.91
N ASP A 776 15.12 -61.73 14.19
CA ASP A 776 16.49 -61.26 14.50
C ASP A 776 16.60 -60.15 15.58
N VAL A 777 15.58 -59.94 16.43
CA VAL A 777 15.63 -58.96 17.54
C VAL A 777 16.05 -59.63 18.86
N ARG A 778 17.25 -60.26 18.87
CA ARG A 778 17.91 -60.78 20.09
C ARG A 778 19.44 -60.63 20.08
N ASP A 779 19.99 -59.55 19.52
CA ASP A 779 21.40 -59.18 19.70
C ASP A 779 21.55 -58.20 20.89
N PRO A 780 22.11 -58.63 22.04
CA PRO A 780 22.36 -57.75 23.20
C PRO A 780 23.46 -56.72 22.94
N GLU A 781 24.41 -57.01 22.03
CA GLU A 781 25.56 -56.16 21.73
C GLU A 781 25.14 -54.94 20.88
N LEU A 782 24.23 -55.14 19.92
CA LEU A 782 23.58 -54.06 19.18
C LEU A 782 22.76 -53.13 20.09
N VAL A 783 22.02 -53.71 21.04
CA VAL A 783 21.25 -52.94 22.05
C VAL A 783 22.17 -52.18 23.01
N ALA A 784 23.33 -52.77 23.38
CA ALA A 784 24.33 -52.10 24.22
C ALA A 784 24.99 -50.91 23.49
N LYS A 785 25.35 -51.06 22.21
CA LYS A 785 25.91 -49.98 21.38
C LYS A 785 24.94 -48.81 21.23
N LEU A 786 23.66 -49.09 20.95
CA LEU A 786 22.62 -48.06 20.87
C LEU A 786 22.39 -47.33 22.20
N LYS A 787 22.43 -48.03 23.34
CA LYS A 787 22.31 -47.39 24.67
C LYS A 787 23.52 -46.50 25.00
N ALA A 788 24.74 -46.93 24.66
CA ALA A 788 25.95 -46.14 24.88
C ALA A 788 25.95 -44.84 24.06
N GLU A 789 25.49 -44.90 22.80
CA GLU A 789 25.44 -43.72 21.94
C GLU A 789 24.32 -42.73 22.32
N VAL A 790 23.19 -43.21 22.84
CA VAL A 790 22.15 -42.32 23.42
C VAL A 790 22.63 -41.66 24.71
N ALA A 791 23.36 -42.38 25.57
CA ALA A 791 23.91 -41.84 26.80
C ALA A 791 24.98 -40.75 26.56
N SER A 792 25.81 -40.88 25.52
CA SER A 792 26.82 -39.86 25.19
C SER A 792 26.21 -38.54 24.67
N ARG A 793 25.06 -38.60 24.00
CA ARG A 793 24.39 -37.42 23.43
C ARG A 793 23.49 -36.66 24.42
N LEU A 794 23.11 -37.28 25.55
CA LEU A 794 22.29 -36.63 26.58
C LEU A 794 23.11 -35.85 27.63
N SER A 795 24.44 -36.02 27.68
CA SER A 795 25.31 -35.38 28.70
C SER A 795 25.80 -33.98 28.35
N THR A 796 25.47 -33.44 27.16
CA THR A 796 26.00 -32.16 26.66
C THR A 796 24.98 -31.02 26.59
N SER A 797 23.75 -31.19 27.08
CA SER A 797 22.74 -30.11 27.06
C SER A 797 21.66 -30.16 28.15
N THR A 798 22.03 -30.11 29.44
CA THR A 798 21.15 -29.60 30.52
C THR A 798 21.98 -28.99 31.66
N GLY A 799 21.52 -27.90 32.26
CA GLY A 799 22.27 -27.21 33.32
C GLY A 799 21.73 -25.83 33.73
N VAL A 800 20.46 -25.75 34.15
CA VAL A 800 19.90 -24.57 34.85
C VAL A 800 19.66 -24.97 36.31
N VAL A 801 20.15 -24.17 37.26
CA VAL A 801 19.77 -24.26 38.68
C VAL A 801 19.67 -22.85 39.27
N ASN A 802 18.51 -22.54 39.87
CA ASN A 802 18.34 -21.41 40.78
C ASN A 802 18.55 -21.88 42.22
N ASN A 803 19.33 -21.15 43.04
CA ASN A 803 18.80 -20.53 44.28
C ASN A 803 19.85 -19.76 45.10
N ALA A 804 19.32 -18.90 45.97
CA ALA A 804 19.92 -17.85 46.79
C ALA A 804 21.10 -18.22 47.73
N GLY A 805 21.90 -17.19 48.07
CA GLY A 805 22.77 -17.14 49.25
C GLY A 805 24.23 -16.74 48.96
N GLY A 806 24.67 -15.57 49.42
CA GLY A 806 26.11 -15.21 49.52
C GLY A 806 26.63 -15.35 50.96
N PRO A 807 27.79 -14.78 51.34
CA PRO A 807 28.83 -14.09 50.56
C PRO A 807 30.25 -14.68 50.82
N VAL A 808 31.33 -13.86 50.68
CA VAL A 808 32.71 -14.00 51.25
C VAL A 808 33.85 -14.54 50.35
N PHE A 809 34.75 -13.60 49.93
CA PHE A 809 36.22 -13.72 49.64
C PHE A 809 36.72 -14.76 48.59
N ALA A 810 37.98 -14.78 48.13
CA ALA A 810 38.98 -13.76 47.71
C ALA A 810 40.23 -14.51 47.16
N HIS A 811 40.98 -13.93 46.19
CA HIS A 811 42.32 -14.40 45.72
C HIS A 811 42.39 -15.86 45.13
N ALA A 812 43.44 -16.32 44.43
CA ALA A 812 44.54 -15.67 43.69
C ALA A 812 45.14 -16.62 42.61
N ALA A 813 45.87 -16.00 41.70
CA ALA A 813 46.77 -16.49 40.65
C ALA A 813 47.68 -17.73 40.90
N ARG A 814 48.10 -18.37 39.78
CA ARG A 814 49.42 -18.97 39.43
C ARG A 814 49.40 -19.31 37.91
N HIS A 815 50.30 -18.80 37.05
CA HIS A 815 51.72 -19.20 36.78
C HIS A 815 51.87 -20.61 36.16
N CYS A 816 52.71 -20.91 35.15
CA CYS A 816 53.69 -20.20 34.27
C CYS A 816 53.88 -21.07 32.99
N THR A 817 54.46 -20.67 31.83
CA THR A 817 55.89 -20.31 31.58
C THR A 817 56.13 -19.73 30.14
N PHE A 818 57.11 -18.82 30.00
CA PHE A 818 58.11 -18.55 28.91
C PHE A 818 57.83 -18.96 27.43
N SER A 819 58.25 -18.22 26.38
CA SER A 819 59.14 -17.02 26.20
C SER A 819 58.92 -16.39 24.80
N GLY A 820 58.76 -15.05 24.63
CA GLY A 820 59.83 -14.12 24.19
C GLY A 820 59.74 -13.78 22.66
N ALA A 821 59.91 -12.56 22.13
CA ALA A 821 60.23 -11.25 22.74
C ALA A 821 59.69 -10.04 21.89
N ALA A 822 59.53 -8.90 22.59
CA ALA A 822 59.54 -7.45 22.27
C ALA A 822 59.79 -6.93 20.81
N SER A 823 59.37 -5.73 20.38
CA SER A 823 59.20 -4.40 21.01
C SER A 823 58.24 -3.52 20.15
N THR A 824 57.22 -2.78 20.63
CA THR A 824 57.12 -1.50 21.42
C THR A 824 57.59 -0.19 20.74
N SER A 825 56.67 0.71 20.33
CA SER A 825 56.30 1.96 21.08
C SER A 825 55.65 3.10 20.26
N ALA A 826 55.00 4.01 21.02
CA ALA A 826 54.11 5.16 20.77
C ALA A 826 54.48 6.29 19.74
N ALA A 827 53.48 7.18 19.52
CA ALA A 827 53.44 8.42 18.69
C ALA A 827 53.87 9.70 19.51
N PRO A 828 53.69 11.00 19.10
CA PRO A 828 53.07 11.62 17.90
C PRO A 828 53.93 12.78 17.22
N PRO A 829 53.48 14.02 16.85
CA PRO A 829 53.72 14.60 15.50
C PRO A 829 54.45 15.97 15.42
N PRO A 830 54.65 16.55 14.21
CA PRO A 830 54.59 18.03 14.04
C PRO A 830 53.94 18.55 12.71
N ALA A 831 53.86 19.89 12.58
CA ALA A 831 53.05 20.68 11.62
C ALA A 831 53.82 21.25 10.38
N PRO A 832 53.15 21.89 9.38
CA PRO A 832 53.74 22.26 8.06
C PRO A 832 54.03 23.78 7.84
N VAL A 833 54.83 24.14 6.82
CA VAL A 833 55.30 25.53 6.54
C VAL A 833 55.45 25.89 5.02
N THR A 834 54.79 27.00 4.61
CA THR A 834 54.98 27.99 3.48
C THR A 834 55.01 27.70 1.95
N LYS A 835 53.99 28.28 1.26
CA LYS A 835 53.90 29.22 0.07
C LYS A 835 55.10 29.50 -0.88
N PRO A 836 54.83 29.86 -2.17
CA PRO A 836 54.69 31.28 -2.61
C PRO A 836 53.44 31.61 -3.49
N THR A 837 53.30 32.86 -3.98
CA THR A 837 52.11 33.45 -4.70
C THR A 837 52.61 34.35 -5.87
N PRO A 838 51.79 34.74 -6.89
CA PRO A 838 50.98 35.98 -6.79
C PRO A 838 49.57 35.96 -7.47
N THR A 839 48.83 37.03 -7.18
CA THR A 839 47.42 37.46 -7.42
C THR A 839 47.11 38.00 -8.85
N PRO A 840 45.94 38.63 -9.19
CA PRO A 840 44.61 38.78 -8.50
C PRO A 840 43.34 38.64 -9.39
N THR A 841 42.14 38.48 -8.79
CA THR A 841 41.04 39.51 -8.77
C THR A 841 39.75 39.06 -8.02
N ALA A 842 39.20 39.98 -7.22
CA ALA A 842 37.78 40.26 -6.83
C ALA A 842 36.76 39.10 -6.56
N THR A 843 35.84 39.13 -5.58
CA THR A 843 35.33 40.25 -4.74
C THR A 843 34.92 39.77 -3.33
N THR A 844 34.88 40.71 -2.38
CA THR A 844 34.78 40.57 -0.91
C THR A 844 33.49 39.96 -0.32
N VAL A 845 33.68 39.17 0.73
CA VAL A 845 32.75 38.94 1.86
C VAL A 845 33.36 39.58 3.12
N VAL A 846 32.54 40.09 4.05
CA VAL A 846 32.97 40.58 5.38
C VAL A 846 32.19 39.82 6.48
N PRO A 847 32.83 39.37 7.58
CA PRO A 847 32.24 38.42 8.52
C PRO A 847 31.55 39.06 9.75
N ALA A 848 30.98 38.19 10.60
CA ALA A 848 30.18 38.53 11.78
C ALA A 848 30.98 39.06 12.98
N ASN A 849 30.26 39.75 13.89
CA ASN A 849 30.70 40.08 15.26
C ASN A 849 29.60 39.74 16.29
N THR A 850 29.86 38.71 17.09
CA THR A 850 29.68 38.59 18.55
C THR A 850 28.55 39.35 19.29
N ILE A 851 27.59 38.58 19.82
CA ILE A 851 26.81 38.73 21.09
C ILE A 851 25.97 40.00 21.33
N ALA A 852 24.64 39.81 21.39
CA ALA A 852 23.74 40.43 22.39
C ALA A 852 22.46 39.58 22.59
N THR A 853 21.82 39.70 23.76
CA THR A 853 20.72 38.86 24.24
C THR A 853 19.31 39.41 23.93
N ALA A 854 18.33 38.48 23.91
CA ALA A 854 16.90 38.65 24.16
C ALA A 854 16.03 39.52 23.22
N ALA A 855 15.09 38.86 22.52
CA ALA A 855 13.79 39.43 22.16
C ALA A 855 12.72 38.33 22.03
N THR A 856 11.61 38.48 22.76
CA THR A 856 10.44 37.60 22.76
C THR A 856 9.55 37.89 21.54
N PRO A 857 8.96 36.89 20.85
CA PRO A 857 7.89 37.15 19.88
C PRO A 857 6.58 37.46 20.61
N LEU A 858 6.02 38.66 20.38
CA LEU A 858 4.73 39.09 20.90
C LEU A 858 3.54 38.53 20.08
N PRO A 859 2.32 38.45 20.66
CA PRO A 859 1.24 37.63 20.12
C PRO A 859 0.36 38.34 19.08
N ILE A 860 -0.35 37.52 18.31
CA ILE A 860 -1.32 37.92 17.27
C ILE A 860 -2.47 38.73 17.91
N GLN A 861 -2.57 40.02 17.59
CA GLN A 861 -3.80 40.80 17.81
C GLN A 861 -4.69 40.74 16.57
N ARG A 862 -5.93 40.28 16.76
CA ARG A 862 -7.01 40.49 15.79
C ARG A 862 -7.38 41.97 15.79
N THR A 863 -7.40 42.60 14.61
CA THR A 863 -8.04 43.91 14.41
C THR A 863 -9.13 43.81 13.35
N SER A 864 -10.29 44.37 13.66
CA SER A 864 -11.45 44.50 12.80
C SER A 864 -11.19 45.54 11.71
N ILE A 865 -11.52 45.21 10.46
CA ILE A 865 -11.45 46.16 9.34
C ILE A 865 -12.84 46.77 9.12
N GLU A 866 -12.99 48.04 9.46
CA GLU A 866 -14.09 48.88 8.99
C GLU A 866 -13.86 49.32 7.54
N THR A 867 -14.95 49.54 6.82
CA THR A 867 -14.97 49.92 5.41
C THR A 867 -14.65 51.40 5.20
N SER A 868 -13.77 51.71 4.23
CA SER A 868 -13.78 53.03 3.58
C SER A 868 -13.28 52.98 2.12
N LEU A 869 -14.10 53.51 1.22
CA LEU A 869 -13.76 53.85 -0.17
C LEU A 869 -13.37 55.32 -0.24
N PRO A 870 -12.40 55.69 -1.10
CA PRO A 870 -12.51 56.96 -1.84
C PRO A 870 -12.04 56.80 -3.33
N PRO A 871 -11.90 57.85 -4.17
CA PRO A 871 -12.94 58.16 -5.16
C PRO A 871 -12.43 58.34 -6.63
N LYS A 872 -13.33 58.75 -7.54
CA LYS A 872 -13.04 59.05 -8.96
C LYS A 872 -12.69 60.53 -9.22
N SER A 873 -11.74 60.78 -10.13
CA SER A 873 -11.60 61.97 -11.01
C SER A 873 -10.62 61.59 -12.15
N LEU A 874 -10.90 61.64 -13.46
CA LEU A 874 -11.39 62.67 -14.41
C LEU A 874 -10.34 63.72 -14.87
N ASN A 875 -10.14 63.74 -16.19
CA ASN A 875 -9.39 64.69 -17.06
C ASN A 875 -7.84 64.66 -16.95
N GLY A 876 -7.06 64.74 -18.04
CA GLY A 876 -7.42 64.86 -19.46
C GLY A 876 -6.20 64.74 -20.42
N ASP A 877 -6.45 65.12 -21.69
CA ASP A 877 -5.50 65.39 -22.79
C ASP A 877 -4.91 64.23 -23.64
N SER A 878 -5.04 64.42 -24.96
CA SER A 878 -4.41 63.70 -26.08
C SER A 878 -4.02 64.76 -27.13
N PRO A 879 -3.06 64.53 -28.05
CA PRO A 879 -3.50 64.15 -29.41
C PRO A 879 -2.51 63.33 -30.28
N GLY A 880 -3.07 62.60 -31.26
CA GLY A 880 -2.39 62.13 -32.49
C GLY A 880 -1.76 60.71 -32.44
N ALA A 881 -1.84 59.87 -33.48
CA ALA A 881 -2.53 59.99 -34.78
C ALA A 881 -2.73 58.62 -35.49
N HIS A 882 -3.60 58.62 -36.53
CA HIS A 882 -3.73 57.70 -37.67
C HIS A 882 -4.54 56.36 -37.62
N SER A 883 -5.64 56.38 -38.40
CA SER A 883 -6.22 55.34 -39.31
C SER A 883 -6.56 53.94 -38.75
N SER A 884 -7.84 53.56 -38.58
CA SER A 884 -8.83 53.09 -39.59
C SER A 884 -8.49 51.71 -40.23
N ASN A 885 -9.40 50.74 -40.40
CA ASN A 885 -10.87 50.78 -40.41
C ASN A 885 -11.53 49.40 -40.08
N LYS A 886 -12.87 49.33 -40.14
CA LYS A 886 -13.79 48.28 -39.60
C LYS A 886 -13.81 46.86 -40.27
N PRO A 887 -14.45 45.85 -39.64
CA PRO A 887 -14.42 44.42 -40.03
C PRO A 887 -15.67 43.91 -40.80
N ILE A 888 -15.54 42.80 -41.57
CA ILE A 888 -16.65 42.11 -42.27
C ILE A 888 -16.41 40.57 -42.39
N GLN A 889 -17.41 39.75 -42.01
CA GLN A 889 -17.74 38.41 -42.55
C GLN A 889 -18.93 38.56 -43.53
N PRO A 890 -19.38 37.57 -44.37
CA PRO A 890 -18.84 36.23 -44.69
C PRO A 890 -18.77 35.96 -46.23
N THR A 891 -18.37 34.75 -46.68
CA THR A 891 -18.72 34.24 -48.04
C THR A 891 -18.83 32.71 -48.12
N ARG A 892 -19.73 32.22 -48.99
CA ARG A 892 -20.00 30.80 -49.30
C ARG A 892 -20.42 30.64 -50.77
N ALA A 893 -19.67 29.86 -51.57
CA ALA A 893 -20.05 29.24 -52.86
C ALA A 893 -18.90 28.28 -53.27
N GLN A 894 -19.05 27.02 -53.70
CA GLN A 894 -19.90 26.32 -54.71
C GLN A 894 -19.45 26.43 -56.17
N HIS A 895 -19.11 25.27 -56.76
CA HIS A 895 -19.33 24.74 -58.13
C HIS A 895 -18.34 23.57 -58.38
N ASP A 896 -18.59 22.49 -59.15
CA ASP A 896 -19.82 21.87 -59.71
C ASP A 896 -19.49 20.43 -60.21
N GLY A 897 -20.50 19.64 -60.63
CA GLY A 897 -20.36 18.36 -61.39
C GLY A 897 -21.00 17.14 -60.71
N ARG A 898 -22.30 16.85 -60.90
CA ARG A 898 -22.91 16.00 -61.97
C ARG A 898 -22.44 14.52 -61.94
N VAL A 899 -23.28 13.47 -62.00
CA VAL A 899 -24.70 13.37 -62.42
C VAL A 899 -25.37 12.03 -61.98
N ARG A 900 -26.69 12.05 -61.67
CA ARG A 900 -27.75 10.99 -61.72
C ARG A 900 -27.62 9.67 -60.93
N GLU A 901 -28.65 9.24 -60.17
CA GLU A 901 -29.92 8.55 -60.57
C GLU A 901 -29.66 7.19 -61.27
N GLU A 902 -30.33 6.06 -61.00
CA GLU A 902 -31.61 5.78 -60.30
C GLU A 902 -31.73 4.27 -59.97
N LEU A 903 -32.52 3.88 -58.95
CA LEU A 903 -33.56 2.81 -59.01
C LEU A 903 -33.90 2.20 -57.63
N LYS A 904 -35.21 2.04 -57.41
CA LYS A 904 -35.82 1.29 -56.31
C LYS A 904 -36.18 -0.14 -56.75
N SER A 905 -36.47 -0.97 -55.74
CA SER A 905 -37.53 -2.00 -55.72
C SER A 905 -37.17 -3.49 -55.94
N TRP A 906 -37.63 -4.28 -54.96
CA TRP A 906 -38.27 -5.60 -55.08
C TRP A 906 -37.48 -6.78 -55.69
N SER A 907 -37.17 -7.79 -54.86
CA SER A 907 -37.93 -9.06 -54.82
C SER A 907 -37.29 -10.13 -53.91
N LYS A 908 -38.13 -11.02 -53.36
CA LYS A 908 -37.77 -12.42 -53.03
C LYS A 908 -38.30 -13.30 -54.16
N PRO A 909 -37.60 -14.39 -54.54
CA PRO A 909 -38.04 -15.75 -54.17
C PRO A 909 -36.88 -16.55 -53.51
N ALA A 910 -37.08 -17.50 -52.59
CA ALA A 910 -37.52 -18.91 -52.79
C ALA A 910 -36.63 -19.73 -53.75
N SER A 911 -36.31 -21.02 -53.56
CA SER A 911 -36.36 -21.94 -52.40
C SER A 911 -35.82 -23.33 -52.82
N ARG A 912 -34.89 -23.95 -52.08
CA ARG A 912 -34.62 -25.41 -52.09
C ARG A 912 -33.59 -25.75 -50.99
N ALA A 913 -33.64 -26.82 -50.19
CA ALA A 913 -34.68 -27.58 -49.48
C ALA A 913 -34.05 -28.93 -49.11
N ARG A 914 -34.27 -29.42 -47.87
CA ARG A 914 -33.83 -30.72 -47.29
C ARG A 914 -32.33 -30.78 -46.91
N ARG A 915 -31.94 -31.41 -45.80
CA ARG A 915 -32.67 -32.14 -44.73
C ARG A 915 -31.73 -32.24 -43.51
N LEU A 916 -32.24 -32.10 -42.27
CA LEU A 916 -32.14 -33.14 -41.24
C LEU A 916 -32.91 -32.78 -39.95
N LYS A 917 -33.65 -33.81 -39.50
CA LYS A 917 -34.45 -34.00 -38.28
C LYS A 917 -34.11 -33.10 -37.07
N GLY A 918 -35.13 -32.45 -36.51
CA GLY A 918 -35.06 -31.80 -35.19
C GLY A 918 -35.67 -32.63 -34.06
N VAL A 919 -35.60 -32.10 -32.84
CA VAL A 919 -36.51 -32.41 -31.73
C VAL A 919 -36.95 -31.08 -31.12
N VAL A 920 -38.26 -30.90 -30.96
CA VAL A 920 -38.88 -29.71 -30.34
C VAL A 920 -39.07 -29.97 -28.85
N ARG A 921 -38.79 -28.97 -27.99
CA ARG A 921 -39.50 -28.86 -26.71
C ARG A 921 -39.68 -27.41 -26.23
N TRP A 922 -40.95 -27.13 -25.98
CA TRP A 922 -41.65 -25.95 -25.47
C TRP A 922 -40.90 -25.01 -24.50
N LYS A 923 -41.02 -23.71 -24.79
CA LYS A 923 -41.03 -22.66 -23.75
C LYS A 923 -42.36 -22.72 -23.01
N VAL A 924 -42.31 -22.60 -21.68
CA VAL A 924 -43.42 -22.08 -20.87
C VAL A 924 -42.84 -20.90 -20.08
N GLY A 925 -43.39 -19.71 -20.27
CA GLY A 925 -43.07 -18.54 -19.47
C GLY A 925 -44.07 -18.39 -18.33
N VAL A 926 -43.59 -17.99 -17.16
CA VAL A 926 -44.44 -17.55 -16.05
C VAL A 926 -43.84 -16.26 -15.48
N PHE A 927 -44.58 -15.17 -15.54
CA PHE A 927 -44.37 -13.99 -14.71
C PHE A 927 -45.20 -14.15 -13.45
N ALA A 928 -44.60 -13.95 -12.27
CA ALA A 928 -45.34 -13.67 -11.04
C ALA A 928 -44.43 -12.96 -10.01
N HIS A 929 -44.94 -11.90 -9.39
CA HIS A 929 -44.45 -11.40 -8.11
C HIS A 929 -44.95 -12.31 -6.98
N SER A 930 -44.13 -12.57 -5.96
CA SER A 930 -44.50 -12.45 -4.54
C SER A 930 -43.33 -12.84 -3.61
N ARG A 931 -43.43 -12.43 -2.35
CA ARG A 931 -42.63 -12.98 -1.24
C ARG A 931 -43.12 -14.41 -0.96
N ASP A 932 -42.22 -15.34 -0.65
CA ASP A 932 -42.34 -16.30 0.48
C ASP A 932 -41.24 -17.37 0.50
N PHE A 933 -40.95 -17.90 1.70
CA PHE A 933 -40.02 -19.00 1.91
C PHE A 933 -40.62 -20.34 1.46
N HIS A 934 -39.85 -21.14 0.70
CA HIS A 934 -40.22 -22.52 0.42
C HIS A 934 -39.14 -23.55 0.79
N ILE A 935 -39.56 -24.49 1.63
CA ILE A 935 -38.82 -25.70 2.00
C ILE A 935 -38.69 -26.60 0.77
N ILE A 936 -37.47 -26.90 0.34
CA ILE A 936 -37.24 -27.83 -0.76
C ILE A 936 -37.43 -29.27 -0.27
N ARG A 937 -38.54 -29.91 -0.68
CA ARG A 937 -38.67 -31.38 -0.67
C ARG A 937 -38.14 -31.95 -1.98
N ILE A 938 -37.08 -32.77 -1.93
CA ILE A 938 -36.54 -33.47 -3.09
C ILE A 938 -37.31 -34.79 -3.30
N PRO A 939 -37.88 -35.06 -4.50
CA PRO A 939 -38.49 -36.36 -4.80
C PRO A 939 -37.44 -37.44 -5.13
N LEU A 940 -37.50 -38.56 -4.40
CA LEU A 940 -36.61 -39.73 -4.54
C LEU A 940 -36.91 -40.57 -5.79
N SER A 941 -36.60 -40.05 -6.99
CA SER A 941 -36.80 -40.80 -8.25
C SER A 941 -35.61 -40.78 -9.23
N LYS A 942 -34.43 -40.28 -8.83
CA LYS A 942 -33.21 -40.25 -9.67
C LYS A 942 -31.91 -40.60 -8.92
N ILE A 943 -31.87 -41.73 -8.22
CA ILE A 943 -30.62 -42.32 -7.72
C ILE A 943 -30.42 -43.70 -8.37
N PRO A 944 -29.36 -43.91 -9.19
CA PRO A 944 -29.02 -45.24 -9.71
C PRO A 944 -28.61 -46.20 -8.60
N ARG A 945 -29.14 -47.43 -8.62
CA ARG A 945 -28.73 -48.49 -7.69
C ARG A 945 -27.31 -48.97 -8.02
N ASN A 946 -26.30 -48.53 -7.24
CA ASN A 946 -25.28 -49.40 -6.61
C ASN A 946 -24.05 -48.61 -6.10
N ARG A 947 -24.13 -48.11 -4.86
CA ARG A 947 -23.12 -48.24 -3.77
C ARG A 947 -23.64 -47.51 -2.52
N ARG A 948 -23.34 -48.03 -1.33
CA ARG A 948 -23.89 -47.55 -0.05
C ARG A 948 -23.20 -46.25 0.40
N LEU A 949 -23.98 -45.33 0.95
CA LEU A 949 -23.53 -44.23 1.80
C LEU A 949 -24.41 -44.24 3.05
N SER A 950 -23.81 -44.53 4.20
CA SER A 950 -24.44 -44.50 5.52
C SER A 950 -24.07 -43.20 6.22
N LEU A 951 -25.07 -42.39 6.55
CA LEU A 951 -24.94 -41.17 7.35
C LEU A 951 -25.73 -41.39 8.63
N GLU A 952 -25.05 -41.80 9.70
CA GLU A 952 -25.61 -41.75 11.06
C GLU A 952 -25.39 -40.36 11.66
N LEU A 953 -26.47 -39.75 12.12
CA LEU A 953 -26.47 -38.47 12.82
C LEU A 953 -26.77 -38.74 14.30
N SER A 954 -25.71 -38.94 15.08
CA SER A 954 -25.81 -39.16 16.53
C SER A 954 -25.86 -37.82 17.27
N VAL A 955 -27.04 -37.49 17.81
CA VAL A 955 -27.25 -36.32 18.68
C VAL A 955 -26.79 -36.66 20.10
N LEU A 956 -25.91 -35.85 20.69
CA LEU A 956 -25.55 -35.94 22.11
C LEU A 956 -25.77 -34.60 22.83
N ARG A 957 -26.44 -34.69 23.98
CA ARG A 957 -26.81 -33.56 24.86
C ARG A 957 -25.64 -33.16 25.76
N TRP A 958 -25.61 -31.89 26.16
CA TRP A 958 -24.86 -31.46 27.35
C TRP A 958 -25.70 -31.68 28.63
N PRO A 959 -25.09 -32.06 29.77
CA PRO A 959 -25.79 -32.23 31.04
C PRO A 959 -25.83 -30.94 31.87
N CYS A 960 -26.92 -30.74 32.61
CA CYS A 960 -26.97 -29.79 33.72
C CYS A 960 -26.34 -30.40 34.98
N TRP A 961 -25.75 -29.58 35.84
CA TRP A 961 -25.44 -29.91 37.23
C TRP A 961 -26.00 -28.82 38.15
N CYS A 962 -26.62 -29.25 39.25
CA CYS A 962 -27.16 -28.41 40.32
C CYS A 962 -26.54 -28.82 41.66
N ASP A 963 -26.89 -28.09 42.72
CA ASP A 963 -26.49 -28.25 44.13
C ASP A 963 -25.07 -27.78 44.50
N SER A 964 -24.84 -27.09 45.62
CA SER A 964 -25.78 -26.59 46.67
C SER A 964 -25.12 -25.49 47.53
N GLY A 965 -25.90 -24.78 48.36
CA GLY A 965 -25.37 -24.18 49.60
C GLY A 965 -25.49 -22.66 49.81
N GLY A 966 -26.69 -22.21 50.22
CA GLY A 966 -26.96 -21.18 51.23
C GLY A 966 -26.12 -19.88 51.34
N HIS A 967 -26.81 -18.73 51.16
CA HIS A 967 -27.14 -17.86 52.30
C HIS A 967 -28.30 -16.91 51.94
N ALA A 968 -29.24 -16.72 52.86
CA ALA A 968 -30.36 -15.80 52.71
C ALA A 968 -30.20 -14.62 53.68
N ASP A 969 -30.48 -13.39 53.21
CA ASP A 969 -31.64 -12.63 53.72
C ASP A 969 -31.97 -11.38 52.89
N ARG A 970 -33.24 -11.34 52.44
CA ARG A 970 -34.14 -10.16 52.32
C ARG A 970 -33.93 -9.08 51.24
N PRO A 971 -35.03 -8.37 50.85
CA PRO A 971 -35.32 -8.26 49.41
C PRO A 971 -35.74 -6.87 48.88
N GLY A 972 -35.73 -6.74 47.55
CA GLY A 972 -36.91 -6.24 46.85
C GLY A 972 -36.83 -4.87 46.17
N ALA A 973 -36.25 -4.81 44.97
CA ALA A 973 -36.65 -3.82 43.96
C ALA A 973 -36.47 -4.35 42.52
N ARG A 974 -37.56 -4.25 41.75
CA ARG A 974 -37.81 -4.74 40.39
C ARG A 974 -36.72 -4.41 39.36
N TYR A 975 -36.34 -5.40 38.56
CA TYR A 975 -35.85 -5.21 37.19
C TYR A 975 -36.73 -6.01 36.22
N GLY A 976 -37.27 -5.34 35.20
CA GLY A 976 -37.97 -5.95 34.08
C GLY A 976 -37.15 -5.79 32.81
N TYR A 977 -36.40 -6.83 32.44
CA TYR A 977 -35.77 -6.94 31.12
C TYR A 977 -36.69 -7.76 30.21
N GLU A 978 -37.25 -7.15 29.17
CA GLU A 978 -37.78 -7.88 28.02
C GLU A 978 -36.81 -7.84 26.84
N LYS A 979 -36.79 -8.95 26.09
CA LYS A 979 -35.75 -9.23 25.10
C LYS A 979 -36.01 -8.47 23.80
N SER A 980 -34.92 -7.92 23.25
CA SER A 980 -34.83 -7.47 21.87
C SER A 980 -35.18 -8.59 20.87
N LEU A 981 -36.18 -8.35 20.03
CA LEU A 981 -36.34 -9.00 18.73
C LEU A 981 -36.26 -7.92 17.66
N TYR A 982 -35.13 -7.86 16.95
CA TYR A 982 -34.97 -7.01 15.78
C TYR A 982 -35.74 -7.63 14.60
N GLY A 983 -37.02 -7.27 14.49
CA GLY A 983 -37.78 -7.41 13.25
C GLY A 983 -37.65 -6.13 12.42
N VAL A 984 -36.96 -6.20 11.28
CA VAL A 984 -36.94 -5.09 10.31
C VAL A 984 -38.12 -5.26 9.36
N GLU A 985 -39.23 -4.56 9.64
CA GLU A 985 -40.33 -4.43 8.68
C GLU A 985 -40.22 -3.13 7.88
N TYR A 986 -40.26 -3.27 6.56
CA TYR A 986 -40.50 -2.17 5.64
C TYR A 986 -42.01 -1.89 5.60
N GLY A 987 -42.43 -0.73 6.09
CA GLY A 987 -43.81 -0.25 6.02
C GLY A 987 -43.88 1.22 5.56
N LEU A 988 -44.20 1.43 4.29
CA LEU A 988 -44.67 2.72 3.77
C LEU A 988 -46.18 2.82 4.04
N ALA A 989 -46.61 3.80 4.83
CA ALA A 989 -48.00 4.22 4.91
C ALA A 989 -48.03 5.73 5.23
N ALA A 990 -48.93 6.45 4.57
CA ALA A 990 -49.09 7.89 4.70
C ALA A 990 -50.52 8.26 5.10
N ILE A 991 -50.68 9.43 5.74
CA ILE A 991 -51.93 10.18 5.96
C ILE A 991 -52.94 9.55 6.93
N GLY A 992 -53.43 10.33 7.91
CA GLY A 992 -54.58 9.95 8.74
C GLY A 992 -54.78 10.71 10.06
N SER A 993 -55.30 11.95 9.97
CA SER A 993 -56.20 12.63 10.93
C SER A 993 -56.15 12.36 12.46
N GLU A 994 -56.04 13.46 13.22
CA GLU A 994 -56.79 13.83 14.46
C GLU A 994 -57.07 12.75 15.56
N THR A 995 -56.74 12.96 16.84
CA THR A 995 -57.34 14.00 17.70
C THR A 995 -56.69 14.03 19.10
N ARG A 996 -56.69 15.21 19.76
CA ARG A 996 -56.82 15.48 21.23
C ARG A 996 -55.96 14.65 22.23
N SER A 997 -55.23 15.24 23.19
CA SER A 997 -55.65 16.33 24.09
C SER A 997 -54.53 16.85 25.01
N HIS A 998 -54.62 18.15 25.37
CA HIS A 998 -54.22 18.79 26.65
C HIS A 998 -52.72 18.73 27.09
N SER A 999 -52.08 19.80 27.61
CA SER A 999 -52.57 21.10 28.12
C SER A 999 -51.47 22.20 28.18
N LYS A 1000 -51.91 23.48 28.14
CA LYS A 1000 -51.41 24.69 28.87
C LYS A 1000 -49.88 24.90 29.03
N SER A 1001 -49.28 26.08 28.76
CA SER A 1001 -49.82 27.46 28.76
C SER A 1001 -48.83 28.54 28.27
N ARG A 1002 -49.38 29.66 27.73
CA ARG A 1002 -48.88 31.08 27.72
C ARG A 1002 -47.48 31.37 27.10
N GLY A 1003 -47.28 32.33 26.18
CA GLY A 1003 -48.22 33.21 25.44
C GLY A 1003 -47.57 34.53 24.98
N TRP A 1004 -48.24 35.28 24.07
CA TRP A 1004 -47.88 36.62 23.54
C TRP A 1004 -46.59 36.66 22.67
N ASN A 1005 -46.39 37.44 21.59
CA ASN A 1005 -47.21 38.24 20.64
C ASN A 1005 -46.30 38.52 19.39
N THR A 1006 -46.70 38.96 18.18
CA THR A 1006 -47.97 39.50 17.65
C THR A 1006 -48.13 39.19 16.14
N THR A 1007 -49.25 39.64 15.57
CA THR A 1007 -49.76 39.66 14.17
C THR A 1007 -49.01 40.54 13.15
N CYS A 1008 -49.04 40.16 11.86
CA CYS A 1008 -49.69 40.95 10.79
C CYS A 1008 -50.01 40.06 9.57
N ASP A 1009 -51.08 40.40 8.84
CA ASP A 1009 -51.83 39.51 7.94
C ASP A 1009 -51.63 39.77 6.43
N ASP A 1010 -52.17 38.83 5.65
CA ASP A 1010 -52.68 38.93 4.27
C ASP A 1010 -51.72 39.15 3.07
N CYS A 1011 -52.04 38.71 1.84
CA CYS A 1011 -52.74 37.53 1.28
C CYS A 1011 -53.04 37.79 -0.21
N ARG A 1012 -53.07 36.71 -1.02
CA ARG A 1012 -53.57 36.63 -2.42
C ARG A 1012 -52.71 37.40 -3.46
N ASP A 1013 -52.29 36.76 -4.55
CA ASP A 1013 -53.24 36.19 -5.51
C ASP A 1013 -52.71 34.99 -6.34
N ARG A 1014 -53.65 34.10 -6.68
CA ARG A 1014 -53.71 33.17 -7.84
C ARG A 1014 -52.81 31.94 -7.94
N GLU A 1015 -53.46 30.81 -7.65
CA GLU A 1015 -53.19 29.47 -8.18
C GLU A 1015 -53.27 29.40 -9.73
N ARG A 1016 -52.61 28.38 -10.31
CA ARG A 1016 -53.15 27.62 -11.43
C ARG A 1016 -52.82 26.14 -11.25
N ASP A 1017 -53.86 25.31 -11.36
CA ASP A 1017 -53.77 23.86 -11.36
C ASP A 1017 -52.98 23.31 -12.56
N VAL A 1018 -52.23 22.23 -12.32
CA VAL A 1018 -52.21 21.07 -13.23
C VAL A 1018 -52.22 19.80 -12.38
N THR A 1019 -53.28 19.02 -12.49
CA THR A 1019 -53.43 17.69 -11.89
C THR A 1019 -52.55 16.66 -12.58
N TRP A 1020 -52.06 15.66 -11.83
CA TRP A 1020 -51.45 14.45 -12.40
C TRP A 1020 -52.34 13.25 -12.14
N SER A 1021 -52.74 12.58 -13.22
CA SER A 1021 -53.39 11.27 -13.22
C SER A 1021 -52.39 10.20 -13.64
N ASP A 1022 -52.31 9.11 -12.89
CA ASP A 1022 -51.51 7.94 -13.27
C ASP A 1022 -52.07 7.26 -14.53
N SER A 1023 -51.22 7.07 -15.54
CA SER A 1023 -51.35 5.93 -16.46
C SER A 1023 -50.04 5.59 -17.19
N THR A 1024 -49.42 4.49 -16.74
CA THR A 1024 -48.76 3.46 -17.56
C THR A 1024 -47.65 3.80 -18.58
N MET A 1025 -46.46 3.27 -18.25
CA MET A 1025 -45.55 2.48 -19.10
C MET A 1025 -44.41 3.14 -19.91
N THR A 1026 -43.30 2.38 -19.89
CA THR A 1026 -42.08 2.39 -20.73
C THR A 1026 -41.09 3.55 -20.55
N GLY A 1027 -39.88 3.18 -20.09
CA GLY A 1027 -38.73 4.04 -19.80
C GLY A 1027 -37.74 3.28 -18.90
#